data_AF-A0A8H5J379-F1
#
_entry.id   AF-A0A8H5J379-F1
#
_cell.length_a   1.000
_cell.length_b   1.000
_cell.length_c   1.000
_cell.angle_alpha   90.00
_cell.angle_beta   90.00
_cell.angle_gamma   90.00
#
_symmetry.space_group_name_H-M   'P 1'
#
loop_
_entity.id
_entity.type
_entity.pdbx_description
1 polymer ?
#
loop_
_entity_poly.entity_id
_entity_poly.type
_entity_poly.pdbx_seq_one_letter_code
_entity_poly.pdbx_strand_id
1 'polypeptide(L)'
;MTTSPFTEMADPNATVELHALSAGHFTLPEYQFVSPCEDGARKMVPSLCFLIQHQSLDTNKTTRIVFDLGLRRDVNRYAEPIRKHTESRYPMTTDPDIVKSLKRGGLTPEDIDYVMYSHVHWDHIGEPRDFPKSNFIVGHGSLGLLEGTSLALRGGHSFFESDLLDPARAVQLPDPKQQKGDRTEQFKSNSILDRSWKPLGHLKSTMDLFQDGTLYIVDAPGHLPGHINLLARTMDQDGCQKWVYLAGDACHDRRIFRKEKEIGECREQLREEFISSMGEDSLHEGWESILRLDPTVFKTSLSLASVPRKKIHLATKEQALIGLAVSANATHLYEPGIRTHVKAAIKEGATIHEVLEVIELSSAVGIHACNIGIPVLVEVLKEEGKFGDLITRDFDDKQNELKEQFTQRRGYWHTFWDDFLRLDPEFFEAYLEFSGAPWVKDVGKGDDPPRGALSPKMKELVYCAFDTAATHLYVPGLKLHIKNALGYGATPHQIMEVMEIATLLDTMANTDPNYTDLHKALFEQGLKTRREVVGSAYVDRALANGSTEFSAPGQELVTEWCWGYAWGRPGLERKQRSLLNIGMLMALNRTPELAVHVRGARNNGLTEEEIREAIIHCTVYCGVPAGVEAMKTAEKVLEEMADKGEKPRELGAKKELFK
;
A
#
# COMPACT_ATOMS: atom_id res chain seq x y z
N MET A 1 -47.81 -8.35 -0.15
CA MET A 1 -48.13 -8.22 1.29
C MET A 1 -47.44 -9.37 2.01
N THR A 2 -46.17 -9.17 2.36
CA THR A 2 -45.44 -10.11 3.23
C THR A 2 -45.93 -9.88 4.66
N THR A 3 -46.54 -10.89 5.26
CA THR A 3 -46.90 -10.88 6.68
C THR A 3 -45.67 -10.57 7.51
N SER A 4 -45.80 -9.61 8.42
CA SER A 4 -44.73 -9.22 9.34
C SER A 4 -44.29 -10.47 10.13
N PRO A 5 -42.99 -10.82 10.23
CA PRO A 5 -42.52 -12.01 10.97
C PRO A 5 -42.86 -11.97 12.48
N PHE A 6 -43.45 -10.86 12.91
CA PHE A 6 -43.89 -10.51 14.24
C PHE A 6 -45.35 -10.92 14.53
N THR A 7 -46.03 -11.73 13.70
CA THR A 7 -47.45 -12.07 13.88
C THR A 7 -47.77 -13.21 14.86
N GLU A 8 -46.78 -13.98 15.34
CA GLU A 8 -46.96 -15.01 16.38
C GLU A 8 -46.19 -14.64 17.66
N MET A 9 -46.66 -13.61 18.39
CA MET A 9 -46.04 -13.22 19.67
C MET A 9 -46.81 -13.78 20.87
N ALA A 10 -46.06 -14.17 21.91
CA ALA A 10 -46.60 -14.76 23.13
C ALA A 10 -47.49 -13.79 23.94
N ASP A 11 -47.11 -12.51 24.03
CA ASP A 11 -47.93 -11.45 24.62
C ASP A 11 -47.86 -10.16 23.78
N PRO A 12 -48.99 -9.63 23.28
CA PRO A 12 -49.01 -8.42 22.47
C PRO A 12 -48.80 -7.13 23.27
N ASN A 13 -48.88 -7.12 24.60
CA ASN A 13 -48.76 -5.91 25.43
C ASN A 13 -47.45 -5.83 26.22
N ALA A 14 -46.69 -6.92 26.32
CA ALA A 14 -45.43 -6.91 27.07
C ALA A 14 -44.37 -6.03 26.39
N THR A 15 -43.66 -5.19 27.15
CA THR A 15 -42.58 -4.34 26.64
C THR A 15 -41.46 -4.21 27.68
N VAL A 16 -40.26 -3.81 27.26
CA VAL A 16 -39.21 -3.36 28.18
C VAL A 16 -39.09 -1.84 28.19
N GLU A 17 -38.68 -1.30 29.34
CA GLU A 17 -38.20 0.08 29.44
C GLU A 17 -36.72 0.13 29.04
N LEU A 18 -36.35 1.17 28.28
CA LEU A 18 -35.00 1.34 27.76
C LEU A 18 -34.50 2.74 28.08
N HIS A 19 -33.34 2.82 28.72
CA HIS A 19 -32.70 4.08 29.10
C HIS A 19 -31.26 4.13 28.58
N ALA A 20 -30.93 5.15 27.79
CA ALA A 20 -29.55 5.40 27.39
C ALA A 20 -28.76 6.00 28.58
N LEU A 21 -27.61 5.41 28.87
CA LEU A 21 -26.70 5.81 29.92
C LEU A 21 -25.41 6.34 29.28
N SER A 22 -24.94 7.50 29.76
CA SER A 22 -23.64 8.03 29.34
C SER A 22 -22.55 7.36 30.16
N ALA A 23 -21.55 6.79 29.48
CA ALA A 23 -20.42 6.12 30.13
C ALA A 23 -19.09 6.54 29.48
N GLY A 24 -18.97 7.85 29.24
CA GLY A 24 -17.80 8.47 28.65
C GLY A 24 -17.88 8.73 27.15
N HIS A 25 -16.92 9.53 26.68
CA HIS A 25 -16.74 9.92 25.29
C HIS A 25 -15.26 9.91 24.95
N PHE A 26 -14.93 9.64 23.69
CA PHE A 26 -13.55 9.71 23.21
C PHE A 26 -13.53 10.18 21.77
N THR A 27 -12.35 10.49 21.26
CA THR A 27 -12.18 11.12 19.96
C THR A 27 -11.51 10.16 18.96
N LEU A 28 -12.19 9.85 17.87
CA LEU A 28 -11.67 9.01 16.79
C LEU A 28 -11.21 9.86 15.60
N PRO A 29 -10.01 9.63 15.03
CA PRO A 29 -9.62 10.26 13.77
C PRO A 29 -10.54 9.84 12.62
N GLU A 30 -11.11 10.80 11.87
CA GLU A 30 -12.12 10.52 10.85
C GLU A 30 -11.63 9.58 9.74
N TYR A 31 -10.35 9.67 9.39
CA TYR A 31 -9.75 8.81 8.35
C TYR A 31 -9.81 7.31 8.68
N GLN A 32 -10.01 6.93 9.95
CA GLN A 32 -10.12 5.53 10.34
C GLN A 32 -11.47 4.91 9.97
N PHE A 33 -12.49 5.73 9.63
CA PHE A 33 -13.85 5.23 9.44
C PHE A 33 -14.63 5.91 8.31
N VAL A 34 -14.25 7.10 7.83
CA VAL A 34 -14.86 7.78 6.67
C VAL A 34 -13.86 8.32 5.66
N SER A 35 -14.27 8.41 4.39
CA SER A 35 -13.55 9.08 3.29
C SER A 35 -14.52 9.89 2.41
N PRO A 36 -14.12 11.02 1.80
CA PRO A 36 -12.92 11.81 2.13
C PRO A 36 -13.10 12.50 3.50
N CYS A 37 -12.02 12.83 4.19
CA CYS A 37 -12.04 13.63 5.42
C CYS A 37 -10.93 14.68 5.40
N GLU A 38 -11.10 15.77 6.15
CA GLU A 38 -10.03 16.78 6.30
C GLU A 38 -8.84 16.19 7.07
N ASP A 39 -7.62 16.62 6.72
CA ASP A 39 -6.42 16.17 7.43
C ASP A 39 -6.48 16.54 8.91
N GLY A 40 -6.24 15.54 9.76
CA GLY A 40 -6.34 15.69 11.21
C GLY A 40 -7.78 15.82 11.74
N ALA A 41 -8.82 15.65 10.90
CA ALA A 41 -10.20 15.64 11.36
C ALA A 41 -10.41 14.53 12.40
N ARG A 42 -11.13 14.87 13.48
CA ARG A 42 -11.49 13.91 14.52
C ARG A 42 -12.92 14.14 14.97
N LYS A 43 -13.55 13.07 15.44
CA LYS A 43 -14.93 13.07 15.89
C LYS A 43 -15.03 12.53 17.30
N MET A 44 -15.67 13.31 18.17
CA MET A 44 -16.04 12.85 19.49
C MET A 44 -17.22 11.90 19.38
N VAL A 45 -17.07 10.69 19.91
CA VAL A 45 -18.07 9.62 19.91
C VAL A 45 -18.38 9.21 21.34
N PRO A 46 -19.65 8.89 21.65
CA PRO A 46 -20.01 8.35 22.95
C PRO A 46 -19.66 6.87 23.03
N SER A 47 -19.20 6.43 24.19
CA SER A 47 -19.29 5.03 24.59
C SER A 47 -20.65 4.85 25.27
N LEU A 48 -21.61 4.29 24.53
CA LEU A 48 -23.01 4.21 24.95
C LEU A 48 -23.27 2.94 25.74
N CYS A 49 -24.02 3.09 26.83
CA CYS A 49 -24.57 1.97 27.59
C CYS A 49 -26.08 2.08 27.66
N PHE A 50 -26.77 0.97 27.90
CA PHE A 50 -28.22 0.98 28.01
C PHE A 50 -28.69 0.20 29.23
N LEU A 51 -29.55 0.81 30.04
CA LEU A 51 -30.32 0.10 31.06
C LEU A 51 -31.62 -0.39 30.44
N ILE A 52 -31.87 -1.68 30.58
CA ILE A 52 -33.08 -2.36 30.16
C ILE A 52 -33.78 -2.88 31.40
N GLN A 53 -35.05 -2.50 31.58
CA GLN A 53 -35.89 -3.00 32.66
C GLN A 53 -37.03 -3.82 32.08
N HIS A 54 -37.08 -5.09 32.48
CA HIS A 54 -38.16 -6.00 32.14
C HIS A 54 -38.98 -6.28 33.38
N GLN A 55 -40.30 -6.07 33.32
CA GLN A 55 -41.22 -6.45 34.37
C GLN A 55 -42.02 -7.66 33.90
N SER A 56 -41.79 -8.81 34.55
CA SER A 56 -42.55 -10.02 34.26
C SER A 56 -44.02 -9.82 34.64
N LEU A 57 -44.93 -10.01 33.68
CA LEU A 57 -46.37 -9.91 33.93
C LEU A 57 -46.89 -11.00 34.88
N ASP A 58 -46.27 -12.18 34.87
CA ASP A 58 -46.66 -13.31 35.71
C ASP A 58 -46.20 -13.15 37.17
N THR A 59 -44.98 -12.65 37.39
CA THR A 59 -44.36 -12.62 38.72
C THR A 59 -44.28 -11.21 39.33
N ASN A 60 -44.56 -10.19 38.53
CA ASN A 60 -44.34 -8.78 38.84
C ASN A 60 -42.90 -8.43 39.25
N LYS A 61 -41.94 -9.33 38.98
CA LYS A 61 -40.52 -9.13 39.28
C LYS A 61 -39.90 -8.28 38.17
N THR A 62 -39.18 -7.23 38.55
CA THR A 62 -38.34 -6.46 37.64
C THR A 62 -36.96 -7.10 37.53
N THR A 63 -36.52 -7.38 36.30
CA THR A 63 -35.14 -7.75 35.97
C THR A 63 -34.45 -6.56 35.32
N ARG A 64 -33.27 -6.18 35.83
CA ARG A 64 -32.48 -5.05 35.32
C ARG A 64 -31.22 -5.55 34.63
N ILE A 65 -31.06 -5.17 33.37
CA ILE A 65 -29.92 -5.51 32.54
C ILE A 65 -29.22 -4.22 32.14
N VAL A 66 -27.89 -4.19 32.29
CA VAL A 66 -27.06 -3.14 31.67
C VAL A 66 -26.36 -3.74 30.45
N PHE A 67 -26.59 -3.15 29.28
CA PHE A 67 -25.92 -3.50 28.03
C PHE A 67 -24.74 -2.54 27.81
N ASP A 68 -23.53 -3.11 27.85
CA ASP A 68 -22.22 -2.46 27.93
C ASP A 68 -22.02 -1.57 29.17
N LEU A 69 -20.76 -1.42 29.62
CA LEU A 69 -20.36 -0.58 30.77
C LEU A 69 -19.54 0.64 30.36
N GLY A 70 -19.16 0.72 29.09
CA GLY A 70 -18.53 1.85 28.46
C GLY A 70 -17.04 2.01 28.78
N LEU A 71 -16.55 3.24 28.90
CA LEU A 71 -15.16 3.51 29.26
C LEU A 71 -14.88 3.20 30.74
N ARG A 72 -13.67 2.74 31.06
CA ARG A 72 -13.20 2.65 32.45
C ARG A 72 -13.14 4.05 33.06
N ARG A 73 -13.64 4.17 34.29
CA ARG A 73 -13.51 5.41 35.11
C ARG A 73 -12.05 5.84 35.23
N ASP A 74 -11.14 4.90 35.48
CA ASP A 74 -9.69 5.11 35.50
C ASP A 74 -9.01 4.39 34.33
N VAL A 75 -8.55 5.17 33.36
CA VAL A 75 -7.89 4.68 32.14
C VAL A 75 -6.53 4.03 32.41
N ASN A 76 -5.90 4.30 33.56
CA ASN A 76 -4.61 3.68 33.90
C ASN A 76 -4.75 2.21 34.26
N ARG A 77 -5.97 1.75 34.53
CA ARG A 77 -6.27 0.35 34.83
C ARG A 77 -6.37 -0.52 33.60
N TYR A 78 -6.44 0.05 32.39
CA TYR A 78 -6.28 -0.75 31.18
C TYR A 78 -4.87 -1.34 31.10
N ALA A 79 -4.75 -2.53 30.50
CA ALA A 79 -3.46 -3.13 30.18
C ALA A 79 -2.62 -2.21 29.27
N GLU A 80 -1.29 -2.34 29.31
CA GLU A 80 -0.35 -1.48 28.57
C GLU A 80 -0.68 -1.34 27.06
N PRO A 81 -1.03 -2.40 26.32
CA PRO A 81 -1.37 -2.28 24.90
C PRO A 81 -2.57 -1.36 24.65
N ILE A 82 -3.61 -1.49 25.49
CA ILE A 82 -4.81 -0.64 25.40
C ILE A 82 -4.46 0.79 25.79
N ARG A 83 -3.65 1.01 26.83
CA ARG A 83 -3.22 2.36 27.22
C ARG A 83 -2.52 3.09 26.07
N LYS A 84 -1.59 2.43 25.38
CA LYS A 84 -0.95 2.97 24.17
C LYS A 84 -1.98 3.25 23.08
N HIS A 85 -2.92 2.33 22.85
CA HIS A 85 -4.03 2.55 21.91
C HIS A 85 -4.83 3.82 22.23
N THR A 86 -5.13 4.09 23.52
CA THR A 86 -5.91 5.27 23.95
C THR A 86 -5.22 6.61 23.74
N GLU A 87 -3.90 6.66 23.56
CA GLU A 87 -3.17 7.93 23.31
C GLU A 87 -3.70 8.64 22.05
N SER A 88 -4.09 7.85 21.06
CA SER A 88 -4.73 8.32 19.82
C SER A 88 -6.23 8.58 19.94
N ARG A 89 -6.79 8.59 21.16
CA ARG A 89 -8.23 8.72 21.43
C ARG A 89 -8.61 9.99 22.20
N TYR A 90 -7.63 10.85 22.49
CA TYR A 90 -7.87 12.13 23.16
C TYR A 90 -8.38 13.23 22.20
N PRO A 91 -9.21 14.18 22.70
CA PRO A 91 -9.73 14.27 24.06
C PRO A 91 -10.72 13.14 24.39
N MET A 92 -10.63 12.64 25.62
CA MET A 92 -11.45 11.56 26.17
C MET A 92 -11.97 11.98 27.55
N THR A 93 -13.23 11.68 27.83
CA THR A 93 -13.89 11.91 29.12
C THR A 93 -14.47 10.61 29.63
N THR A 94 -14.18 10.26 30.87
CA THR A 94 -14.74 9.08 31.55
C THR A 94 -15.86 9.45 32.53
N ASP A 95 -16.27 10.72 32.54
CA ASP A 95 -17.32 11.28 33.38
C ASP A 95 -18.51 11.78 32.53
N PRO A 96 -19.76 11.45 32.90
CA PRO A 96 -20.12 10.49 33.94
C PRO A 96 -19.72 9.06 33.52
N ASP A 97 -19.37 8.24 34.52
CA ASP A 97 -19.25 6.79 34.34
C ASP A 97 -20.62 6.13 34.52
N ILE A 98 -20.68 4.82 34.25
CA ILE A 98 -21.93 4.05 34.34
C ILE A 98 -22.56 4.13 35.74
N VAL A 99 -21.75 4.13 36.81
CA VAL A 99 -22.23 4.20 38.20
C VAL A 99 -22.92 5.54 38.48
N LYS A 100 -22.32 6.66 38.05
CA LYS A 100 -22.94 7.98 38.16
C LYS A 100 -24.21 8.08 37.31
N SER A 101 -24.20 7.50 36.12
CA SER A 101 -25.38 7.47 35.25
C SER A 101 -26.54 6.68 35.84
N LEU A 102 -26.30 5.52 36.44
CA LEU A 102 -27.32 4.76 37.19
C LEU A 102 -27.85 5.55 38.38
N LYS A 103 -26.95 6.19 39.14
CA LYS A 103 -27.31 6.99 40.31
C LYS A 103 -28.25 8.15 39.97
N ARG A 104 -28.10 8.77 38.79
CA ARG A 104 -29.02 9.82 38.30
C ARG A 104 -30.44 9.29 38.09
N GLY A 105 -30.60 8.01 37.76
CA GLY A 105 -31.88 7.31 37.68
C GLY A 105 -32.36 6.73 39.02
N GLY A 106 -31.65 6.99 40.13
CA GLY A 106 -32.00 6.46 41.44
C GLY A 106 -31.58 5.01 41.69
N LEU A 107 -30.70 4.45 40.84
CA LEU A 107 -30.21 3.08 40.95
C LEU A 107 -28.74 3.02 41.34
N THR A 108 -28.32 1.89 41.88
CA THR A 108 -26.94 1.55 42.19
C THR A 108 -26.52 0.28 41.43
N PRO A 109 -25.21 0.01 41.29
CA PRO A 109 -24.75 -1.25 40.70
C PRO A 109 -25.28 -2.52 41.38
N GLU A 110 -25.66 -2.45 42.67
CA GLU A 110 -26.25 -3.57 43.39
C GLU A 110 -27.69 -3.91 42.94
N ASP A 111 -28.37 -2.98 42.27
CA ASP A 111 -29.73 -3.16 41.76
C ASP A 111 -29.77 -3.87 40.39
N ILE A 112 -28.60 -4.10 39.79
CA ILE A 112 -28.46 -4.67 38.44
C ILE A 112 -28.28 -6.18 38.52
N ASP A 113 -29.18 -6.93 37.88
CA ASP A 113 -29.15 -8.40 37.87
C ASP A 113 -28.13 -8.95 36.87
N TYR A 114 -28.04 -8.31 35.70
CA TYR A 114 -27.17 -8.76 34.61
C TYR A 114 -26.43 -7.61 33.94
N VAL A 115 -25.18 -7.88 33.57
CA VAL A 115 -24.42 -7.03 32.65
C VAL A 115 -24.17 -7.84 31.39
N MET A 116 -24.55 -7.32 30.23
CA MET A 116 -24.35 -7.96 28.93
C MET A 116 -23.37 -7.13 28.13
N TYR A 117 -22.32 -7.76 27.59
CA TYR A 117 -21.47 -7.07 26.62
C TYR A 117 -21.93 -7.34 25.21
N SER A 118 -21.99 -6.28 24.39
CA SER A 118 -22.08 -6.42 22.94
C SER A 118 -20.91 -7.25 22.44
N HIS A 119 -19.71 -6.96 22.93
CA HIS A 119 -18.52 -7.77 22.80
C HIS A 119 -17.46 -7.28 23.80
N VAL A 120 -16.43 -8.10 24.06
CA VAL A 120 -15.35 -7.71 24.96
C VAL A 120 -14.38 -6.79 24.21
N HIS A 121 -14.59 -5.48 24.32
CA HIS A 121 -13.75 -4.46 23.72
C HIS A 121 -13.53 -3.27 24.66
N TRP A 122 -12.38 -2.60 24.55
CA TRP A 122 -11.86 -1.71 25.61
C TRP A 122 -12.80 -0.56 25.99
N ASP A 123 -13.58 -0.06 25.04
CA ASP A 123 -14.55 1.01 25.23
C ASP A 123 -15.97 0.52 25.57
N HIS A 124 -16.14 -0.77 25.87
CA HIS A 124 -17.42 -1.36 26.29
C HIS A 124 -17.36 -2.02 27.67
N ILE A 125 -16.17 -2.34 28.19
CA ILE A 125 -16.00 -3.17 29.40
C ILE A 125 -16.14 -2.43 30.73
N GLY A 126 -16.01 -1.10 30.76
CA GLY A 126 -16.10 -0.28 31.98
C GLY A 126 -15.37 -0.88 33.19
N GLU A 127 -16.01 -0.85 34.37
CA GLU A 127 -15.47 -1.43 35.60
C GLU A 127 -16.36 -2.56 36.14
N PRO A 128 -16.11 -3.83 35.77
CA PRO A 128 -16.93 -4.97 36.21
C PRO A 128 -16.99 -5.14 37.73
N ARG A 129 -15.93 -4.72 38.44
CA ARG A 129 -15.83 -4.85 39.91
C ARG A 129 -16.83 -3.97 40.65
N ASP A 130 -17.36 -2.93 40.01
CA ASP A 130 -18.40 -2.08 40.59
C ASP A 130 -19.76 -2.82 40.68
N PHE A 131 -19.92 -3.97 40.00
CA PHE A 131 -21.16 -4.77 39.94
C PHE A 131 -21.00 -6.12 40.66
N PRO A 132 -20.99 -6.14 42.01
CA PRO A 132 -20.66 -7.35 42.77
C PRO A 132 -21.76 -8.43 42.74
N LYS A 133 -23.01 -8.06 42.45
CA LYS A 133 -24.17 -8.98 42.46
C LYS A 133 -24.60 -9.45 41.06
N SER A 134 -24.14 -8.77 40.01
CA SER A 134 -24.59 -9.05 38.65
C SER A 134 -23.89 -10.28 38.07
N ASN A 135 -24.62 -11.03 37.23
CA ASN A 135 -24.02 -12.02 36.33
C ASN A 135 -23.64 -11.35 35.01
N PHE A 136 -22.49 -11.70 34.46
CA PHE A 136 -21.97 -11.16 33.20
C PHE A 136 -22.29 -12.10 32.07
N ILE A 137 -22.86 -11.61 30.98
CA ILE A 137 -23.22 -12.41 29.81
C ILE A 137 -22.38 -11.92 28.63
N VAL A 138 -21.74 -12.87 27.95
CA VAL A 138 -20.88 -12.61 26.80
C VAL A 138 -21.19 -13.58 25.66
N GLY A 139 -20.99 -13.16 24.42
CA GLY A 139 -21.20 -14.03 23.27
C GLY A 139 -20.15 -15.13 23.16
N HIS A 140 -20.45 -16.13 22.33
CA HIS A 140 -19.58 -17.29 22.10
C HIS A 140 -18.17 -16.88 21.63
N GLY A 141 -17.14 -17.40 22.30
CA GLY A 141 -15.72 -17.11 22.00
C GLY A 141 -15.10 -15.98 22.84
N SER A 142 -15.90 -15.24 23.60
CA SER A 142 -15.41 -14.14 24.44
C SER A 142 -14.50 -14.61 25.59
N LEU A 143 -14.80 -15.75 26.23
CA LEU A 143 -13.95 -16.25 27.32
C LEU A 143 -12.57 -16.70 26.79
N GLY A 144 -12.52 -17.32 25.61
CA GLY A 144 -11.25 -17.66 24.96
C GLY A 144 -10.42 -16.42 24.58
N LEU A 145 -11.06 -15.27 24.34
CA LEU A 145 -10.36 -13.99 24.18
C LEU A 145 -9.74 -13.52 25.50
N LEU A 146 -10.49 -13.57 26.61
CA LEU A 146 -10.00 -13.18 27.95
C LEU A 146 -8.89 -14.11 28.48
N GLU A 147 -8.97 -15.40 28.18
CA GLU A 147 -7.97 -16.41 28.56
C GLU A 147 -6.73 -16.38 27.67
N GLY A 148 -6.74 -15.59 26.58
CA GLY A 148 -5.64 -15.55 25.63
C GLY A 148 -5.45 -16.87 24.88
N THR A 149 -6.51 -17.63 24.63
CA THR A 149 -6.51 -18.87 23.81
C THR A 149 -7.08 -18.66 22.41
N SER A 150 -7.70 -17.50 22.15
CA SER A 150 -8.22 -17.13 20.84
C SER A 150 -7.12 -16.95 19.78
N LEU A 151 -7.36 -17.54 18.60
CA LEU A 151 -6.59 -17.37 17.35
C LEU A 151 -7.03 -16.15 16.53
N ALA A 152 -8.07 -15.42 16.98
CA ALA A 152 -8.49 -14.19 16.33
C ALA A 152 -7.42 -13.10 16.47
N LEU A 153 -7.35 -12.21 15.48
CA LEU A 153 -6.37 -11.10 15.39
C LEU A 153 -6.25 -10.36 16.74
N ARG A 154 -5.05 -10.36 17.33
CA ARG A 154 -4.75 -9.62 18.58
C ARG A 154 -4.19 -8.24 18.25
N GLY A 155 -5.09 -7.30 17.98
CA GLY A 155 -4.72 -5.88 17.95
C GLY A 155 -4.45 -5.34 19.36
N GLY A 156 -3.75 -4.20 19.46
CA GLY A 156 -3.46 -3.54 20.74
C GLY A 156 -4.69 -3.11 21.56
N HIS A 157 -5.88 -3.12 20.96
CA HIS A 157 -7.18 -2.77 21.55
C HIS A 157 -7.96 -3.95 22.14
N SER A 158 -7.40 -5.17 22.09
CA SER A 158 -8.08 -6.42 22.48
C SER A 158 -7.30 -7.23 23.51
N PHE A 159 -6.46 -6.58 24.31
CA PHE A 159 -5.61 -7.21 25.33
C PHE A 159 -6.18 -6.96 26.73
N PHE A 160 -6.84 -7.97 27.29
CA PHE A 160 -7.55 -7.86 28.57
C PHE A 160 -6.85 -8.61 29.70
N GLU A 161 -7.16 -8.22 30.93
CA GLU A 161 -6.71 -8.90 32.13
C GLU A 161 -7.43 -10.25 32.27
N SER A 162 -6.69 -11.31 32.63
CA SER A 162 -7.26 -12.65 32.78
C SER A 162 -8.34 -12.75 33.87
N ASP A 163 -8.36 -11.80 34.80
CA ASP A 163 -9.34 -11.68 35.89
C ASP A 163 -10.39 -10.59 35.64
N LEU A 164 -10.52 -10.08 34.41
CA LEU A 164 -11.49 -9.01 34.09
C LEU A 164 -12.91 -9.37 34.53
N LEU A 165 -13.31 -10.62 34.27
CA LEU A 165 -14.59 -11.19 34.69
C LEU A 165 -14.35 -12.34 35.66
N ASP A 166 -15.15 -12.37 36.72
CA ASP A 166 -15.19 -13.47 37.67
C ASP A 166 -15.78 -14.73 36.99
N PRO A 167 -15.03 -15.83 36.86
CA PRO A 167 -15.51 -17.05 36.20
C PRO A 167 -16.76 -17.65 36.86
N ALA A 168 -17.02 -17.37 38.14
CA ALA A 168 -18.22 -17.85 38.82
C ALA A 168 -19.50 -17.09 38.41
N ARG A 169 -19.36 -15.91 37.79
CA ARG A 169 -20.46 -15.02 37.40
C ARG A 169 -20.48 -14.71 35.90
N ALA A 170 -19.43 -15.07 35.16
CA ALA A 170 -19.38 -14.94 33.72
C ALA A 170 -20.08 -16.14 33.05
N VAL A 171 -21.04 -15.84 32.18
CA VAL A 171 -21.83 -16.81 31.42
C VAL A 171 -21.63 -16.54 29.94
N GLN A 172 -21.01 -17.50 29.24
CA GLN A 172 -20.88 -17.44 27.79
C GLN A 172 -22.10 -18.07 27.12
N LEU A 173 -22.63 -17.38 26.11
CA LEU A 173 -23.72 -17.90 25.28
C LEU A 173 -23.24 -19.10 24.44
N PRO A 174 -24.14 -20.07 24.13
CA PRO A 174 -23.80 -21.23 23.32
C PRO A 174 -23.42 -20.83 21.88
N ASP A 175 -22.67 -21.70 21.19
CA ASP A 175 -22.29 -21.47 19.80
C ASP A 175 -23.54 -21.37 18.89
N PRO A 176 -23.76 -20.25 18.18
CA PRO A 176 -24.88 -20.10 17.25
C PRO A 176 -24.83 -21.07 16.05
N LYS A 177 -23.68 -21.70 15.78
CA LYS A 177 -23.50 -22.67 14.69
C LYS A 177 -23.76 -24.13 15.11
N GLN A 178 -23.85 -24.42 16.40
CA GLN A 178 -24.15 -25.78 16.87
C GLN A 178 -25.61 -26.15 16.58
N GLN A 179 -25.81 -27.23 15.82
CA GLN A 179 -27.16 -27.79 15.59
C GLN A 179 -27.59 -28.66 16.78
N LYS A 180 -28.92 -28.72 17.03
CA LYS A 180 -29.52 -29.56 18.08
C LYS A 180 -29.05 -31.02 17.96
N GLY A 181 -28.12 -31.43 18.82
CA GLY A 181 -27.64 -32.81 18.87
C GLY A 181 -26.47 -33.07 19.82
N ASP A 182 -25.61 -32.07 20.08
CA ASP A 182 -24.37 -32.28 20.84
C ASP A 182 -24.41 -31.50 22.17
N ARG A 183 -25.03 -32.07 23.20
CA ARG A 183 -25.04 -31.49 24.56
C ARG A 183 -23.88 -32.07 25.37
N THR A 184 -22.70 -31.45 25.28
CA THR A 184 -21.56 -31.80 26.14
C THR A 184 -21.27 -30.78 27.25
N GLU A 185 -21.92 -29.61 27.27
CA GLU A 185 -21.77 -28.67 28.39
C GLU A 185 -23.06 -28.51 29.19
N GLN A 186 -23.07 -29.13 30.37
CA GLN A 186 -24.11 -29.01 31.38
C GLN A 186 -24.09 -27.59 31.97
N PHE A 187 -24.95 -26.70 31.45
CA PHE A 187 -25.34 -25.50 32.18
C PHE A 187 -26.04 -25.93 33.48
N LYS A 188 -25.53 -25.48 34.63
CA LYS A 188 -26.22 -25.62 35.90
C LYS A 188 -27.59 -24.93 35.80
N SER A 189 -28.61 -25.63 36.25
CA SER A 189 -30.04 -25.39 36.02
C SER A 189 -30.58 -24.03 36.47
N ASN A 190 -31.71 -23.64 35.85
CA ASN A 190 -32.62 -22.53 36.19
C ASN A 190 -32.19 -21.09 35.82
N SER A 191 -31.26 -20.93 34.89
CA SER A 191 -30.92 -19.60 34.36
C SER A 191 -31.85 -19.20 33.21
N ILE A 192 -32.19 -17.90 33.12
CA ILE A 192 -32.88 -17.28 31.96
C ILE A 192 -32.19 -17.55 30.61
N LEU A 193 -30.94 -18.05 30.66
CA LEU A 193 -30.04 -18.29 29.54
C LEU A 193 -30.07 -19.72 28.96
N ASP A 194 -30.86 -20.65 29.52
CA ASP A 194 -31.07 -21.98 28.92
C ASP A 194 -32.04 -21.88 27.72
N ARG A 195 -31.58 -21.24 26.65
CA ARG A 195 -32.34 -21.00 25.41
C ARG A 195 -31.57 -21.50 24.20
N SER A 196 -32.31 -21.76 23.12
CA SER A 196 -31.73 -22.16 21.83
C SER A 196 -31.86 -21.04 20.83
N TRP A 197 -30.86 -20.90 19.97
CA TRP A 197 -30.87 -19.98 18.84
C TRP A 197 -32.00 -20.33 17.86
N LYS A 198 -32.77 -19.33 17.46
CA LYS A 198 -33.87 -19.42 16.50
C LYS A 198 -33.82 -18.24 15.53
N PRO A 199 -34.21 -18.41 14.26
CA PRO A 199 -34.35 -17.29 13.33
C PRO A 199 -35.55 -16.41 13.70
N LEU A 200 -35.42 -15.10 13.48
CA LEU A 200 -36.49 -14.11 13.61
C LEU A 200 -36.46 -13.17 12.40
N GLY A 201 -37.38 -13.36 11.45
CA GLY A 201 -37.38 -12.62 10.19
C GLY A 201 -36.09 -12.84 9.39
N HIS A 202 -35.33 -11.78 9.15
CA HIS A 202 -34.02 -11.84 8.47
C HIS A 202 -32.84 -12.08 9.41
N LEU A 203 -33.06 -12.07 10.73
CA LEU A 203 -32.03 -12.38 11.72
C LEU A 203 -31.92 -13.89 11.85
N LYS A 204 -30.75 -14.44 11.49
CA LYS A 204 -30.55 -15.91 11.37
C LYS A 204 -30.56 -16.62 12.72
N SER A 205 -30.00 -15.99 13.74
CA SER A 205 -29.79 -16.58 15.06
C SER A 205 -30.14 -15.56 16.14
N THR A 206 -31.26 -15.79 16.82
CA THR A 206 -31.76 -14.97 17.93
C THR A 206 -32.17 -15.82 19.12
N MET A 207 -32.10 -15.28 20.34
CA MET A 207 -32.60 -15.91 21.57
C MET A 207 -33.57 -14.95 22.26
N ASP A 208 -34.83 -15.35 22.38
CA ASP A 208 -35.82 -14.65 23.21
C ASP A 208 -35.48 -14.90 24.68
N LEU A 209 -35.01 -13.87 25.37
CA LEU A 209 -34.46 -13.98 26.72
C LEU A 209 -35.57 -14.31 27.73
N PHE A 210 -36.68 -13.58 27.66
CA PHE A 210 -37.80 -13.69 28.60
C PHE A 210 -38.89 -14.65 28.11
N GLN A 211 -38.86 -15.08 26.84
CA GLN A 211 -39.88 -15.92 26.17
C GLN A 211 -41.26 -15.24 26.02
N ASP A 212 -41.31 -13.93 26.15
CA ASP A 212 -42.52 -13.12 25.97
C ASP A 212 -42.42 -12.20 24.74
N GLY A 213 -41.33 -12.31 23.98
CA GLY A 213 -41.05 -11.50 22.80
C GLY A 213 -40.62 -10.06 23.06
N THR A 214 -40.20 -9.74 24.29
CA THR A 214 -39.83 -8.36 24.67
C THR A 214 -38.36 -8.01 24.42
N LEU A 215 -37.45 -8.98 24.55
CA LEU A 215 -36.01 -8.76 24.38
C LEU A 215 -35.35 -9.99 23.75
N TYR A 216 -34.73 -9.77 22.59
CA TYR A 216 -33.98 -10.80 21.88
C TYR A 216 -32.49 -10.48 21.90
N ILE A 217 -31.68 -11.49 22.21
CA ILE A 217 -30.25 -11.48 21.91
C ILE A 217 -30.08 -11.90 20.44
N VAL A 218 -29.24 -11.20 19.71
CA VAL A 218 -29.01 -11.41 18.27
C VAL A 218 -27.53 -11.69 18.06
N ASP A 219 -27.22 -12.86 17.49
CA ASP A 219 -25.87 -13.16 17.01
C ASP A 219 -25.54 -12.24 15.82
N ALA A 220 -24.40 -11.56 15.90
CA ALA A 220 -24.01 -10.55 14.92
C ALA A 220 -22.54 -10.72 14.53
N PRO A 221 -22.17 -10.45 13.26
CA PRO A 221 -20.77 -10.38 12.88
C PRO A 221 -20.10 -9.18 13.56
N GLY A 222 -18.86 -9.34 13.98
CA GLY A 222 -18.05 -8.29 14.60
C GLY A 222 -16.55 -8.54 14.41
N HIS A 223 -15.74 -7.55 14.77
CA HIS A 223 -14.28 -7.63 14.62
C HIS A 223 -13.61 -8.49 15.72
N LEU A 224 -14.33 -8.80 16.79
CA LEU A 224 -13.93 -9.73 17.85
C LEU A 224 -14.94 -10.87 18.03
N PRO A 225 -14.49 -12.05 18.50
CA PRO A 225 -15.39 -13.14 18.84
C PRO A 225 -16.43 -12.73 19.88
N GLY A 226 -17.61 -13.35 19.82
CA GLY A 226 -18.68 -13.15 20.79
C GLY A 226 -19.49 -11.88 20.61
N HIS A 227 -19.48 -11.30 19.41
CA HIS A 227 -20.26 -10.11 19.11
C HIS A 227 -21.77 -10.41 19.07
N ILE A 228 -22.53 -9.69 19.89
CA ILE A 228 -23.99 -9.79 20.02
C ILE A 228 -24.62 -8.39 20.01
N ASN A 229 -25.85 -8.34 19.52
CA ASN A 229 -26.71 -7.17 19.57
C ASN A 229 -28.01 -7.50 20.32
N LEU A 230 -28.77 -6.50 20.73
CA LEU A 230 -30.08 -6.70 21.34
C LEU A 230 -31.18 -6.08 20.47
N LEU A 231 -32.29 -6.81 20.33
CA LEU A 231 -33.52 -6.29 19.73
C LEU A 231 -34.59 -6.20 20.82
N ALA A 232 -34.95 -4.98 21.21
CA ALA A 232 -35.86 -4.68 22.30
C ALA A 232 -37.20 -4.16 21.76
N ARG A 233 -38.31 -4.68 22.31
CA ARG A 233 -39.66 -4.16 22.09
C ARG A 233 -40.01 -3.19 23.22
N THR A 234 -40.24 -1.94 22.88
CA THR A 234 -40.52 -0.87 23.84
C THR A 234 -41.76 -0.06 23.44
N MET A 235 -42.16 0.87 24.28
CA MET A 235 -43.29 1.78 24.07
C MET A 235 -42.78 3.21 24.00
N ASP A 236 -43.23 3.98 23.01
CA ASP A 236 -42.93 5.42 22.95
C ASP A 236 -43.82 6.23 23.90
N GLN A 237 -43.58 7.54 23.96
CA GLN A 237 -44.30 8.46 24.85
C GLN A 237 -45.79 8.57 24.55
N ASP A 238 -46.21 8.20 23.33
CA ASP A 238 -47.60 8.23 22.87
C ASP A 238 -48.29 6.86 23.04
N GLY A 239 -47.63 5.90 23.69
CA GLY A 239 -48.17 4.55 23.91
C GLY A 239 -48.07 3.63 22.69
N CYS A 240 -47.34 4.02 21.64
CA CYS A 240 -47.15 3.21 20.45
C CYS A 240 -45.96 2.28 20.59
N GLN A 241 -46.12 1.03 20.16
CA GLN A 241 -45.04 0.05 20.20
C GLN A 241 -43.95 0.36 19.17
N LYS A 242 -42.70 0.22 19.61
CA LYS A 242 -41.50 0.42 18.80
C LYS A 242 -40.53 -0.74 19.02
N TRP A 243 -39.69 -0.94 18.02
CA TRP A 243 -38.53 -1.83 18.10
C TRP A 243 -37.26 -0.99 18.11
N VAL A 244 -36.38 -1.28 19.05
CA VAL A 244 -35.06 -0.65 19.15
C VAL A 244 -34.01 -1.74 18.99
N TYR A 245 -33.09 -1.53 18.05
CA TYR A 245 -31.95 -2.41 17.82
C TYR A 245 -30.70 -1.78 18.42
N LEU A 246 -30.18 -2.38 19.49
CA LEU A 246 -28.96 -1.97 20.17
C LEU A 246 -27.80 -2.74 19.57
N ALA A 247 -26.91 -2.04 18.88
CA ALA A 247 -25.79 -2.64 18.18
C ALA A 247 -24.47 -1.96 18.55
N GLY A 248 -23.55 -2.73 19.13
CA GLY A 248 -22.15 -2.32 19.30
C GLY A 248 -21.43 -2.41 17.95
N ASP A 249 -20.50 -1.50 17.68
CA ASP A 249 -19.55 -1.51 16.56
C ASP A 249 -20.11 -1.86 15.15
N ALA A 250 -21.41 -1.68 14.94
CA ALA A 250 -22.10 -2.11 13.72
C ALA A 250 -22.19 -1.02 12.63
N CYS A 251 -21.82 0.22 12.96
CA CYS A 251 -21.86 1.35 12.03
C CYS A 251 -20.71 2.32 12.29
N HIS A 252 -19.88 2.54 11.26
CA HIS A 252 -18.74 3.46 11.29
C HIS A 252 -19.15 4.94 11.40
N ASP A 253 -20.06 5.42 10.54
CA ASP A 253 -20.61 6.79 10.60
C ASP A 253 -21.95 6.87 9.85
N ARG A 254 -22.91 7.64 10.38
CA ARG A 254 -24.24 7.84 9.77
C ARG A 254 -24.16 8.51 8.39
N ARG A 255 -23.11 9.28 8.12
CA ARG A 255 -22.86 9.92 6.83
C ARG A 255 -22.65 8.89 5.72
N ILE A 256 -22.13 7.70 6.04
CA ILE A 256 -21.99 6.58 5.09
C ILE A 256 -23.37 6.08 4.67
N PHE A 257 -24.27 5.87 5.63
CA PHE A 257 -25.64 5.44 5.35
C PHE A 257 -26.42 6.47 4.50
N ARG A 258 -26.16 7.77 4.74
CA ARG A 258 -26.75 8.87 3.97
C ARG A 258 -26.06 9.11 2.62
N LYS A 259 -25.00 8.36 2.30
CA LYS A 259 -24.16 8.53 1.10
C LYS A 259 -23.48 9.89 0.99
N GLU A 260 -23.20 10.51 2.13
CA GLU A 260 -22.43 11.76 2.25
C GLU A 260 -20.91 11.49 2.31
N LYS A 261 -20.51 10.28 2.72
CA LYS A 261 -19.13 9.79 2.86
C LYS A 261 -19.06 8.32 2.45
N GLU A 262 -17.87 7.85 2.13
CA GLU A 262 -17.48 6.46 1.92
C GLU A 262 -16.78 5.88 3.17
N ILE A 263 -16.52 4.57 3.19
CA ILE A 263 -15.80 3.91 4.28
C ILE A 263 -14.31 4.32 4.21
N GLY A 264 -13.75 4.80 5.32
CA GLY A 264 -12.30 5.05 5.43
C GLY A 264 -11.52 3.74 5.65
N GLU A 265 -10.43 3.53 4.91
CA GLU A 265 -9.52 2.40 5.14
C GLU A 265 -8.51 2.74 6.25
N CYS A 266 -8.42 1.90 7.29
CA CYS A 266 -7.56 2.17 8.46
C CYS A 266 -6.07 2.07 8.11
N ARG A 267 -5.40 3.23 7.97
CA ARG A 267 -3.96 3.32 7.65
C ARG A 267 -3.06 2.65 8.68
N GLU A 268 -3.39 2.72 9.97
CA GLU A 268 -2.60 2.06 11.03
C GLU A 268 -2.69 0.54 10.94
N GLN A 269 -3.83 -0.01 10.54
CA GLN A 269 -3.96 -1.45 10.33
C GLN A 269 -3.10 -1.92 9.14
N LEU A 270 -3.04 -1.13 8.06
CA LEU A 270 -2.15 -1.42 6.93
C LEU A 270 -0.67 -1.30 7.32
N ARG A 271 -0.33 -0.35 8.20
CA ARG A 271 1.02 -0.23 8.77
C ARG A 271 1.39 -1.46 9.61
N GLU A 272 0.51 -1.89 10.51
CA GLU A 272 0.70 -3.11 11.32
C GLU A 272 0.84 -4.37 10.43
N GLU A 273 0.01 -4.49 9.38
CA GLU A 273 0.09 -5.57 8.40
C GLU A 273 1.42 -5.56 7.63
N PHE A 274 1.91 -4.37 7.27
CA PHE A 274 3.21 -4.20 6.63
C PHE A 274 4.33 -4.69 7.55
N ILE A 275 4.37 -4.20 8.80
CA ILE A 275 5.40 -4.57 9.77
C ILE A 275 5.37 -6.08 10.03
N SER A 276 4.19 -6.68 10.15
CA SER A 276 4.05 -8.12 10.34
C SER A 276 4.55 -8.94 9.13
N SER A 277 4.40 -8.43 7.91
CA SER A 277 4.73 -9.17 6.67
C SER A 277 6.17 -8.95 6.20
N MET A 278 6.66 -7.72 6.34
CA MET A 278 7.93 -7.24 5.78
C MET A 278 8.96 -6.92 6.86
N GLY A 279 8.58 -6.94 8.14
CA GLY A 279 9.46 -6.56 9.25
C GLY A 279 9.60 -5.06 9.39
N GLU A 280 9.79 -4.62 10.63
CA GLU A 280 9.85 -3.20 11.01
C GLU A 280 10.93 -2.41 10.26
N ASP A 281 12.11 -3.00 10.08
CA ASP A 281 13.25 -2.38 9.37
C ASP A 281 12.96 -2.09 7.88
N SER A 282 11.93 -2.71 7.30
CA SER A 282 11.56 -2.51 5.90
C SER A 282 10.60 -1.32 5.70
N LEU A 283 10.00 -0.79 6.78
CA LEU A 283 9.06 0.32 6.71
C LEU A 283 9.85 1.65 6.76
N HIS A 284 10.12 2.23 5.60
CA HIS A 284 10.80 3.53 5.46
C HIS A 284 9.85 4.61 4.95
N GLU A 285 10.31 5.88 4.98
CA GLU A 285 9.46 7.05 4.67
C GLU A 285 8.77 6.98 3.31
N GLY A 286 9.35 6.32 2.31
CA GLY A 286 8.66 6.13 1.03
C GLY A 286 7.41 5.26 1.13
N TRP A 287 7.46 4.16 1.88
CA TRP A 287 6.28 3.35 2.18
C TRP A 287 5.27 4.13 3.03
N GLU A 288 5.74 4.90 4.01
CA GLU A 288 4.89 5.82 4.78
C GLU A 288 4.22 6.89 3.89
N SER A 289 4.94 7.38 2.88
CA SER A 289 4.41 8.35 1.92
C SER A 289 3.37 7.72 1.02
N ILE A 290 3.58 6.50 0.50
CA ILE A 290 2.55 5.79 -0.26
C ILE A 290 1.33 5.52 0.64
N LEU A 291 1.51 5.09 1.89
CA LEU A 291 0.40 4.87 2.83
C LEU A 291 -0.41 6.15 3.08
N ARG A 292 0.28 7.30 3.14
CA ARG A 292 -0.32 8.63 3.34
C ARG A 292 -1.06 9.12 2.09
N LEU A 293 -0.47 8.94 0.91
CA LEU A 293 -0.97 9.45 -0.37
C LEU A 293 -2.05 8.55 -0.97
N ASP A 294 -1.82 7.23 -0.98
CA ASP A 294 -2.72 6.24 -1.57
C ASP A 294 -2.66 4.91 -0.79
N PRO A 295 -3.51 4.73 0.23
CA PRO A 295 -3.61 3.49 1.00
C PRO A 295 -3.94 2.26 0.16
N THR A 296 -4.66 2.43 -0.96
CA THR A 296 -5.03 1.33 -1.86
C THR A 296 -3.81 0.84 -2.63
N VAL A 297 -3.00 1.76 -3.17
CA VAL A 297 -1.71 1.43 -3.78
C VAL A 297 -0.75 0.85 -2.75
N PHE A 298 -0.71 1.38 -1.52
CA PHE A 298 0.08 0.79 -0.43
C PHE A 298 -0.29 -0.66 -0.17
N LYS A 299 -1.57 -0.95 0.05
CA LYS A 299 -2.09 -2.28 0.36
C LYS A 299 -1.80 -3.27 -0.77
N THR A 300 -2.06 -2.88 -2.01
CA THR A 300 -1.81 -3.72 -3.19
C THR A 300 -0.32 -3.98 -3.40
N SER A 301 0.52 -2.96 -3.19
CA SER A 301 1.98 -3.09 -3.26
C SER A 301 2.54 -3.98 -2.14
N LEU A 302 2.03 -3.86 -0.91
CA LEU A 302 2.34 -4.77 0.19
C LEU A 302 1.93 -6.20 -0.12
N SER A 303 0.72 -6.40 -0.66
CA SER A 303 0.25 -7.71 -1.07
C SER A 303 1.20 -8.36 -2.07
N LEU A 304 1.68 -7.60 -3.07
CA LEU A 304 2.64 -8.07 -4.07
C LEU A 304 4.02 -8.35 -3.45
N ALA A 305 4.58 -7.40 -2.69
CA ALA A 305 5.92 -7.48 -2.10
C ALA A 305 6.05 -8.59 -1.04
N SER A 306 4.95 -8.95 -0.37
CA SER A 306 4.93 -9.99 0.66
C SER A 306 4.95 -11.42 0.11
N VAL A 307 4.71 -11.63 -1.20
CA VAL A 307 4.56 -12.99 -1.77
C VAL A 307 5.82 -13.85 -1.59
N PRO A 308 7.05 -13.41 -1.95
CA PRO A 308 8.25 -14.21 -1.75
C PRO A 308 8.48 -14.56 -0.27
N ARG A 309 8.17 -13.62 0.64
CA ARG A 309 8.31 -13.83 2.09
C ARG A 309 7.30 -14.79 2.69
N LYS A 310 6.13 -14.95 2.08
CA LYS A 310 5.12 -15.92 2.50
C LYS A 310 5.44 -17.33 1.99
N LYS A 311 6.01 -17.45 0.80
CA LYS A 311 6.31 -18.73 0.15
C LYS A 311 7.60 -19.37 0.66
N ILE A 312 8.67 -18.57 0.81
CA ILE A 312 9.98 -18.99 1.33
C ILE A 312 10.51 -20.23 0.57
N HIS A 313 10.48 -20.21 -0.77
CA HIS A 313 11.17 -21.23 -1.56
C HIS A 313 12.69 -21.01 -1.57
N LEU A 314 13.11 -19.75 -1.43
CA LEU A 314 14.47 -19.33 -1.10
C LEU A 314 14.54 -18.95 0.38
N ALA A 315 15.66 -19.24 1.03
CA ALA A 315 15.91 -18.76 2.38
C ALA A 315 15.99 -17.22 2.40
N THR A 316 15.69 -16.58 3.53
CA THR A 316 15.72 -15.11 3.70
C THR A 316 17.06 -14.49 3.26
N LYS A 317 18.18 -15.16 3.57
CA LYS A 317 19.52 -14.80 3.10
C LYS A 317 19.64 -14.82 1.57
N GLU A 318 19.13 -15.87 0.92
CA GLU A 318 19.14 -16.03 -0.53
C GLU A 318 18.25 -14.97 -1.20
N GLN A 319 17.07 -14.68 -0.64
CA GLN A 319 16.18 -13.62 -1.13
C GLN A 319 16.88 -12.25 -1.10
N ALA A 320 17.60 -11.93 -0.01
CA ALA A 320 18.35 -10.69 0.10
C ALA A 320 19.51 -10.60 -0.92
N LEU A 321 20.24 -11.71 -1.15
CA LEU A 321 21.29 -11.77 -2.16
C LEU A 321 20.75 -11.63 -3.60
N ILE A 322 19.55 -12.16 -3.89
CA ILE A 322 18.87 -11.94 -5.17
C ILE A 322 18.45 -10.48 -5.33
N GLY A 323 17.83 -9.87 -4.30
CA GLY A 323 17.50 -8.45 -4.33
C GLY A 323 18.72 -7.56 -4.54
N LEU A 324 19.87 -7.94 -3.97
CA LEU A 324 21.15 -7.28 -4.22
C LEU A 324 21.57 -7.40 -5.69
N ALA A 325 21.49 -8.59 -6.30
CA ALA A 325 21.81 -8.78 -7.73
C ALA A 325 20.94 -7.90 -8.65
N VAL A 326 19.64 -7.82 -8.36
CA VAL A 326 18.68 -6.98 -9.08
C VAL A 326 19.00 -5.49 -8.91
N SER A 327 19.47 -5.06 -7.73
CA SER A 327 19.77 -3.65 -7.46
C SER A 327 21.16 -3.22 -7.95
N ALA A 328 22.14 -4.11 -7.90
CA ALA A 328 23.55 -3.82 -8.15
C ALA A 328 23.99 -3.97 -9.62
N ASN A 329 23.20 -4.64 -10.46
CA ASN A 329 23.56 -4.80 -11.87
C ASN A 329 23.63 -3.44 -12.59
N ALA A 330 24.51 -3.34 -13.59
CA ALA A 330 24.81 -2.10 -14.30
C ALA A 330 23.60 -1.49 -15.03
N THR A 331 22.59 -2.29 -15.36
CA THR A 331 21.36 -1.81 -16.03
C THR A 331 20.36 -1.18 -15.06
N HIS A 332 20.52 -1.34 -13.74
CA HIS A 332 19.63 -0.78 -12.73
C HIS A 332 20.33 0.20 -11.79
N LEU A 333 21.45 -0.20 -11.16
CA LEU A 333 22.28 0.61 -10.26
C LEU A 333 21.47 1.42 -9.21
N TYR A 334 20.55 0.76 -8.53
CA TYR A 334 19.71 1.39 -7.51
C TYR A 334 20.37 1.37 -6.12
N GLU A 335 21.09 2.44 -5.80
CA GLU A 335 21.92 2.57 -4.58
C GLU A 335 21.15 2.32 -3.25
N PRO A 336 19.94 2.85 -3.04
CA PRO A 336 19.15 2.54 -1.85
C PRO A 336 18.80 1.05 -1.73
N GLY A 337 18.45 0.41 -2.85
CA GLY A 337 18.20 -1.03 -2.92
C GLY A 337 19.45 -1.84 -2.56
N ILE A 338 20.60 -1.47 -3.11
CA ILE A 338 21.91 -2.09 -2.78
C ILE A 338 22.15 -2.03 -1.28
N ARG A 339 22.01 -0.85 -0.65
CA ARG A 339 22.21 -0.69 0.79
C ARG A 339 21.25 -1.55 1.62
N THR A 340 19.97 -1.54 1.26
CA THR A 340 18.92 -2.29 1.95
C THR A 340 19.18 -3.80 1.88
N HIS A 341 19.49 -4.32 0.70
CA HIS A 341 19.73 -5.74 0.51
C HIS A 341 21.05 -6.22 1.12
N VAL A 342 22.12 -5.40 1.11
CA VAL A 342 23.36 -5.72 1.83
C VAL A 342 23.11 -5.83 3.34
N LYS A 343 22.39 -4.87 3.94
CA LYS A 343 22.04 -4.91 5.37
C LYS A 343 21.20 -6.15 5.69
N ALA A 344 20.20 -6.44 4.87
CA ALA A 344 19.34 -7.61 5.04
C ALA A 344 20.15 -8.92 4.93
N ALA A 345 21.01 -9.05 3.92
CA ALA A 345 21.84 -10.24 3.75
C ALA A 345 22.77 -10.48 4.95
N ILE A 346 23.45 -9.43 5.44
CA ILE A 346 24.34 -9.52 6.61
C ILE A 346 23.55 -9.88 7.88
N LYS A 347 22.36 -9.29 8.07
CA LYS A 347 21.47 -9.61 9.21
C LYS A 347 21.08 -11.09 9.23
N GLU A 348 20.85 -11.68 8.06
CA GLU A 348 20.54 -13.10 7.87
C GLU A 348 21.79 -14.00 7.80
N GLY A 349 22.97 -13.48 8.15
CA GLY A 349 24.20 -14.25 8.27
C GLY A 349 25.01 -14.42 6.98
N ALA A 350 24.77 -13.60 5.95
CA ALA A 350 25.65 -13.57 4.78
C ALA A 350 27.04 -13.03 5.12
N THR A 351 28.06 -13.69 4.59
CA THR A 351 29.43 -13.20 4.72
C THR A 351 29.71 -12.05 3.75
N ILE A 352 30.74 -11.25 4.05
CA ILE A 352 31.20 -10.20 3.12
C ILE A 352 31.61 -10.83 1.76
N HIS A 353 32.18 -12.04 1.78
CA HIS A 353 32.58 -12.74 0.55
C HIS A 353 31.37 -13.13 -0.31
N GLU A 354 30.26 -13.58 0.29
CA GLU A 354 29.01 -13.86 -0.43
C GLU A 354 28.44 -12.58 -1.07
N VAL A 355 28.44 -11.46 -0.35
CA VAL A 355 27.96 -10.17 -0.85
C VAL A 355 28.82 -9.66 -2.02
N LEU A 356 30.15 -9.70 -1.88
CA LEU A 356 31.07 -9.29 -2.94
C LEU A 356 30.92 -10.17 -4.19
N GLU A 357 30.74 -11.48 -3.99
CA GLU A 357 30.55 -12.41 -5.11
C GLU A 357 29.27 -12.13 -5.89
N VAL A 358 28.17 -11.73 -5.25
CA VAL A 358 26.98 -11.26 -5.97
C VAL A 358 27.29 -10.06 -6.87
N ILE A 359 28.09 -9.11 -6.39
CA ILE A 359 28.48 -7.91 -7.16
C ILE A 359 29.39 -8.29 -8.33
N GLU A 360 30.36 -9.18 -8.10
CA GLU A 360 31.25 -9.70 -9.15
C GLU A 360 30.44 -10.41 -10.26
N LEU A 361 29.51 -11.31 -9.88
CA LEU A 361 28.64 -12.01 -10.83
C LEU A 361 27.76 -11.03 -11.62
N SER A 362 27.19 -10.02 -10.94
CA SER A 362 26.34 -8.99 -11.57
C SER A 362 27.12 -8.09 -12.53
N SER A 363 28.44 -7.97 -12.35
CA SER A 363 29.31 -7.18 -13.22
C SER A 363 29.56 -7.88 -14.57
N ALA A 364 29.30 -9.18 -14.69
CA ALA A 364 29.41 -9.92 -15.95
C ALA A 364 28.38 -9.50 -17.01
N VAL A 365 27.32 -8.79 -16.62
CA VAL A 365 26.25 -8.32 -17.53
C VAL A 365 26.78 -7.53 -18.73
N GLY A 366 27.90 -6.82 -18.58
CA GLY A 366 28.50 -6.00 -19.63
C GLY A 366 28.91 -6.79 -20.88
N ILE A 367 29.16 -8.10 -20.76
CA ILE A 367 29.54 -8.93 -21.90
C ILE A 367 28.41 -9.07 -22.94
N HIS A 368 27.17 -8.78 -22.57
CA HIS A 368 26.05 -8.86 -23.50
C HIS A 368 26.17 -7.84 -24.64
N ALA A 369 26.95 -6.76 -24.44
CA ALA A 369 27.34 -5.86 -25.53
C ALA A 369 28.10 -6.61 -26.64
N CYS A 370 28.99 -7.54 -26.29
CA CYS A 370 29.71 -8.38 -27.25
C CYS A 370 28.82 -9.50 -27.80
N ASN A 371 28.01 -10.15 -26.95
CA ASN A 371 27.12 -11.23 -27.39
C ASN A 371 26.11 -10.77 -28.46
N ILE A 372 25.69 -9.50 -28.41
CA ILE A 372 24.80 -8.89 -29.41
C ILE A 372 25.60 -8.20 -30.51
N GLY A 373 26.61 -7.40 -30.14
CA GLY A 373 27.33 -6.54 -31.07
C GLY A 373 28.24 -7.28 -32.04
N ILE A 374 28.86 -8.39 -31.63
CA ILE A 374 29.76 -9.16 -32.50
C ILE A 374 29.00 -9.84 -33.64
N PRO A 375 27.87 -10.54 -33.41
CA PRO A 375 27.05 -11.05 -34.50
C PRO A 375 26.61 -9.95 -35.50
N VAL A 376 26.22 -8.77 -35.00
CA VAL A 376 25.85 -7.63 -35.86
C VAL A 376 27.05 -7.12 -36.67
N LEU A 377 28.24 -7.01 -36.04
CA LEU A 377 29.46 -6.66 -36.74
C LEU A 377 29.75 -7.65 -37.87
N VAL A 378 29.65 -8.95 -37.59
CA VAL A 378 29.85 -10.02 -38.57
C VAL A 378 28.82 -9.93 -39.71
N GLU A 379 27.56 -9.64 -39.41
CA GLU A 379 26.49 -9.41 -40.39
C GLU A 379 26.84 -8.25 -41.32
N VAL A 380 27.17 -7.08 -40.78
CA VAL A 380 27.56 -5.90 -41.57
C VAL A 380 28.82 -6.16 -42.41
N LEU A 381 29.81 -6.89 -41.87
CA LEU A 381 30.99 -7.26 -42.64
C LEU A 381 30.65 -8.15 -43.85
N LYS A 382 29.64 -9.03 -43.72
CA LYS A 382 29.13 -9.82 -44.85
C LYS A 382 28.44 -8.94 -45.90
N GLU A 383 27.59 -8.02 -45.47
CA GLU A 383 26.87 -7.09 -46.35
C GLU A 383 27.83 -6.19 -47.14
N GLU A 384 28.87 -5.69 -46.49
CA GLU A 384 29.88 -4.81 -47.08
C GLU A 384 30.92 -5.57 -47.94
N GLY A 385 30.80 -6.90 -48.06
CA GLY A 385 31.80 -7.73 -48.75
C GLY A 385 33.18 -7.72 -48.08
N LYS A 386 33.24 -7.32 -46.81
CA LYS A 386 34.47 -7.27 -45.97
C LYS A 386 34.61 -8.48 -45.06
N PHE A 387 33.79 -9.50 -45.27
CA PHE A 387 33.90 -10.78 -44.61
C PHE A 387 35.12 -11.53 -45.15
N GLY A 388 36.29 -11.25 -44.55
CA GLY A 388 37.57 -11.82 -44.96
C GLY A 388 37.97 -13.08 -44.19
N ASP A 389 39.18 -13.57 -44.49
CA ASP A 389 39.75 -14.81 -43.96
C ASP A 389 39.76 -14.91 -42.43
N LEU A 390 39.78 -13.77 -41.73
CA LEU A 390 39.91 -13.70 -40.27
C LEU A 390 38.70 -14.32 -39.52
N ILE A 391 37.52 -14.34 -40.15
CA ILE A 391 36.28 -14.90 -39.57
C ILE A 391 36.01 -16.33 -40.09
N THR A 392 36.52 -16.69 -41.27
CA THR A 392 36.36 -18.04 -41.85
C THR A 392 37.49 -18.99 -41.53
N ARG A 393 38.60 -18.50 -40.98
CA ARG A 393 39.73 -19.34 -40.57
C ARG A 393 39.34 -20.27 -39.42
N ASP A 394 39.94 -21.46 -39.45
CA ASP A 394 39.96 -22.35 -38.31
C ASP A 394 40.67 -21.70 -37.13
N PHE A 395 40.32 -22.14 -35.92
CA PHE A 395 41.00 -21.68 -34.71
C PHE A 395 42.45 -22.11 -34.71
N ASP A 396 43.33 -21.21 -34.30
CA ASP A 396 44.71 -21.57 -33.95
C ASP A 396 44.77 -22.34 -32.62
N ASP A 397 45.96 -22.84 -32.28
CA ASP A 397 46.16 -23.66 -31.07
C ASP A 397 45.74 -22.92 -29.79
N LYS A 398 46.02 -21.61 -29.69
CA LYS A 398 45.66 -20.78 -28.52
C LYS A 398 44.15 -20.62 -28.42
N GLN A 399 43.46 -20.37 -29.53
CA GLN A 399 42.01 -20.26 -29.57
C GLN A 399 41.33 -21.59 -29.22
N ASN A 400 41.82 -22.71 -29.73
CA ASN A 400 41.30 -24.03 -29.35
C ASN A 400 41.46 -24.29 -27.84
N GLU A 401 42.60 -23.91 -27.27
CA GLU A 401 42.83 -24.01 -25.82
C GLU A 401 41.85 -23.13 -25.03
N LEU A 402 41.68 -21.86 -25.41
CA LEU A 402 40.73 -20.94 -24.75
C LEU A 402 39.28 -21.44 -24.83
N LYS A 403 38.89 -22.00 -25.98
CA LYS A 403 37.57 -22.62 -26.17
C LYS A 403 37.37 -23.81 -25.24
N GLU A 404 38.37 -24.67 -25.10
CA GLU A 404 38.33 -25.81 -24.20
C GLU A 404 38.23 -25.35 -22.73
N GLN A 405 39.08 -24.40 -22.32
CA GLN A 405 39.06 -23.83 -20.97
C GLN A 405 37.71 -23.19 -20.62
N PHE A 406 37.13 -22.41 -21.55
CA PHE A 406 35.80 -21.83 -21.35
C PHE A 406 34.74 -22.92 -21.17
N THR A 407 34.75 -23.92 -22.04
CA THR A 407 33.77 -25.02 -22.02
C THR A 407 33.85 -25.79 -20.70
N GLN A 408 35.07 -26.07 -20.22
CA GLN A 408 35.30 -26.75 -18.94
C GLN A 408 34.83 -25.90 -17.74
N ARG A 409 35.13 -24.59 -17.73
CA ARG A 409 34.78 -23.71 -16.60
C ARG A 409 33.30 -23.35 -16.54
N ARG A 410 32.65 -23.18 -17.70
CA ARG A 410 31.26 -22.69 -17.80
C ARG A 410 30.24 -23.79 -18.09
N GLY A 411 30.68 -24.98 -18.50
CA GLY A 411 29.81 -26.13 -18.75
C GLY A 411 28.99 -26.05 -20.05
N TYR A 412 29.27 -25.07 -20.93
CA TYR A 412 28.63 -24.94 -22.23
C TYR A 412 29.53 -24.22 -23.24
N TRP A 413 29.25 -24.41 -24.53
CA TRP A 413 29.76 -23.60 -25.64
C TRP A 413 28.62 -23.25 -26.59
N HIS A 414 28.60 -22.02 -27.09
CA HIS A 414 27.60 -21.55 -28.05
C HIS A 414 28.31 -20.93 -29.25
N THR A 415 27.75 -21.08 -30.44
CA THR A 415 28.38 -20.68 -31.72
C THR A 415 28.69 -19.19 -31.82
N PHE A 416 27.93 -18.31 -31.14
CA PHE A 416 28.25 -16.88 -31.10
C PHE A 416 29.62 -16.58 -30.47
N TRP A 417 30.13 -17.43 -29.56
CA TRP A 417 31.48 -17.28 -29.02
C TRP A 417 32.54 -17.55 -30.06
N ASP A 418 32.22 -18.28 -31.13
CA ASP A 418 33.20 -18.59 -32.16
C ASP A 418 33.64 -17.31 -32.87
N ASP A 419 32.70 -16.44 -33.23
CA ASP A 419 33.01 -15.17 -33.90
C ASP A 419 33.77 -14.20 -32.97
N PHE A 420 33.42 -14.17 -31.68
CA PHE A 420 34.14 -13.37 -30.70
C PHE A 420 35.59 -13.86 -30.56
N LEU A 421 35.79 -15.16 -30.33
CA LEU A 421 37.12 -15.73 -30.17
C LEU A 421 38.00 -15.54 -31.43
N ARG A 422 37.40 -15.56 -32.63
CA ARG A 422 38.11 -15.28 -33.90
C ARG A 422 38.55 -13.83 -34.03
N LEU A 423 37.68 -12.90 -33.65
CA LEU A 423 37.90 -11.46 -33.82
C LEU A 423 38.84 -10.88 -32.77
N ASP A 424 38.71 -11.30 -31.51
CA ASP A 424 39.51 -10.78 -30.41
C ASP A 424 39.78 -11.83 -29.32
N PRO A 425 40.77 -12.72 -29.53
CA PRO A 425 41.11 -13.76 -28.57
C PRO A 425 41.72 -13.21 -27.26
N GLU A 426 42.37 -12.04 -27.30
CA GLU A 426 42.95 -11.42 -26.10
C GLU A 426 41.84 -10.90 -25.18
N PHE A 427 40.83 -10.23 -25.75
CA PHE A 427 39.69 -9.78 -24.97
C PHE A 427 38.82 -10.94 -24.48
N PHE A 428 38.67 -12.00 -25.29
CA PHE A 428 38.00 -13.23 -24.86
C PHE A 428 38.69 -13.90 -23.66
N GLU A 429 40.02 -14.02 -23.69
CA GLU A 429 40.84 -14.58 -22.60
C GLU A 429 40.65 -13.76 -21.31
N ALA A 430 40.74 -12.42 -21.40
CA ALA A 430 40.51 -11.54 -20.26
C ALA A 430 39.08 -11.68 -19.67
N TYR A 431 38.06 -11.82 -20.53
CA TYR A 431 36.69 -12.06 -20.07
C TYR A 431 36.53 -13.45 -19.43
N LEU A 432 37.19 -14.47 -19.95
CA LEU A 432 37.19 -15.81 -19.36
C LEU A 432 37.79 -15.81 -17.94
N GLU A 433 38.86 -15.05 -17.72
CA GLU A 433 39.44 -14.85 -16.38
C GLU A 433 38.48 -14.09 -15.47
N PHE A 434 37.97 -12.94 -15.92
CA PHE A 434 37.06 -12.10 -15.16
C PHE A 434 35.79 -12.84 -14.72
N SER A 435 35.10 -13.49 -15.66
CA SER A 435 33.87 -14.24 -15.38
C SER A 435 34.12 -15.58 -14.68
N GLY A 436 35.34 -16.11 -14.74
CA GLY A 436 35.77 -17.31 -14.03
C GLY A 436 36.08 -17.06 -12.55
N ALA A 437 36.47 -15.83 -12.16
CA ALA A 437 36.93 -15.53 -10.81
C ALA A 437 35.95 -15.95 -9.69
N PRO A 438 34.63 -15.69 -9.77
CA PRO A 438 33.67 -16.17 -8.75
C PRO A 438 33.62 -17.69 -8.60
N TRP A 439 34.03 -18.44 -9.62
CA TRP A 439 33.96 -19.91 -9.63
C TRP A 439 35.20 -20.57 -9.05
N VAL A 440 36.37 -19.96 -9.25
CA VAL A 440 37.68 -20.57 -8.92
C VAL A 440 38.40 -19.89 -7.76
N LYS A 441 37.92 -18.72 -7.29
CA LYS A 441 38.54 -18.02 -6.14
C LYS A 441 38.44 -18.86 -4.86
N ASP A 442 39.51 -18.87 -4.08
CA ASP A 442 39.56 -19.55 -2.79
C ASP A 442 39.14 -18.60 -1.66
N VAL A 443 38.01 -18.89 -1.04
CA VAL A 443 37.48 -18.18 0.14
C VAL A 443 37.24 -19.14 1.31
N GLY A 444 37.76 -20.38 1.22
CA GLY A 444 37.67 -21.40 2.26
C GLY A 444 38.66 -21.19 3.42
N LYS A 445 38.60 -22.07 4.43
CA LYS A 445 39.64 -22.19 5.46
C LYS A 445 40.30 -23.57 5.35
N GLY A 446 41.60 -23.64 5.04
CA GLY A 446 42.40 -24.88 5.10
C GLY A 446 42.59 -25.60 3.77
N ASP A 447 42.60 -26.94 3.80
CA ASP A 447 42.88 -27.85 2.65
C ASP A 447 41.69 -28.07 1.70
N ASP A 448 40.64 -27.24 1.77
CA ASP A 448 39.48 -27.34 0.86
C ASP A 448 39.89 -26.94 -0.57
N PRO A 449 39.37 -27.60 -1.62
CA PRO A 449 39.58 -27.16 -3.00
C PRO A 449 39.00 -25.76 -3.21
N PRO A 450 39.68 -24.89 -4.00
CA PRO A 450 39.21 -23.53 -4.27
C PRO A 450 37.78 -23.54 -4.80
N ARG A 451 36.89 -22.86 -4.07
CA ARG A 451 35.49 -22.66 -4.45
C ARG A 451 35.05 -21.29 -3.93
N GLY A 452 34.41 -20.51 -4.79
CA GLY A 452 33.81 -19.23 -4.37
C GLY A 452 32.82 -19.39 -3.21
N ALA A 453 32.46 -18.28 -2.58
CA ALA A 453 31.61 -18.20 -1.39
C ALA A 453 30.18 -18.69 -1.65
N LEU A 454 29.68 -18.54 -2.88
CA LEU A 454 28.34 -18.96 -3.26
C LEU A 454 28.34 -20.36 -3.88
N SER A 455 27.29 -21.13 -3.58
CA SER A 455 27.06 -22.42 -4.25
C SER A 455 26.82 -22.23 -5.76
N PRO A 456 27.16 -23.22 -6.61
CA PRO A 456 26.86 -23.18 -8.05
C PRO A 456 25.40 -22.83 -8.37
N LYS A 457 24.45 -23.43 -7.63
CA LYS A 457 23.02 -23.12 -7.73
C LYS A 457 22.76 -21.63 -7.50
N MET A 458 23.34 -21.06 -6.44
CA MET A 458 23.13 -19.65 -6.09
C MET A 458 23.74 -18.69 -7.12
N LYS A 459 24.92 -19.02 -7.67
CA LYS A 459 25.55 -18.26 -8.75
C LYS A 459 24.64 -18.16 -9.98
N GLU A 460 24.05 -19.28 -10.38
CA GLU A 460 23.12 -19.32 -11.51
C GLU A 460 21.82 -18.56 -11.23
N LEU A 461 21.31 -18.59 -9.99
CA LEU A 461 20.16 -17.77 -9.60
C LEU A 461 20.47 -16.27 -9.63
N VAL A 462 21.70 -15.85 -9.30
CA VAL A 462 22.15 -14.44 -9.44
C VAL A 462 22.16 -14.00 -10.90
N TYR A 463 22.65 -14.85 -11.82
CA TYR A 463 22.58 -14.56 -13.25
C TYR A 463 21.14 -14.44 -13.75
N CYS A 464 20.26 -15.37 -13.35
CA CYS A 464 18.82 -15.28 -13.64
C CYS A 464 18.21 -13.97 -13.15
N ALA A 465 18.62 -13.48 -11.97
CA ALA A 465 18.04 -12.29 -11.35
C ALA A 465 18.24 -11.02 -12.18
N PHE A 466 19.45 -10.76 -12.68
CA PHE A 466 19.67 -9.58 -13.52
C PHE A 466 19.21 -9.79 -14.96
N ASP A 467 19.24 -11.03 -15.49
CA ASP A 467 18.75 -11.30 -16.85
C ASP A 467 17.23 -11.22 -16.98
N THR A 468 16.50 -11.50 -15.89
CA THR A 468 15.04 -11.34 -15.85
C THR A 468 14.59 -9.96 -15.38
N ALA A 469 15.50 -9.12 -14.88
CA ALA A 469 15.15 -7.78 -14.41
C ALA A 469 14.59 -6.93 -15.57
N ALA A 470 13.55 -6.14 -15.30
CA ALA A 470 12.87 -5.33 -16.32
C ALA A 470 13.79 -4.30 -16.99
N THR A 471 14.89 -3.94 -16.34
CA THR A 471 15.93 -3.04 -16.87
C THR A 471 16.83 -3.70 -17.92
N HIS A 472 16.76 -5.02 -18.12
CA HIS A 472 17.67 -5.78 -18.99
C HIS A 472 16.96 -6.79 -19.90
N LEU A 473 16.17 -7.70 -19.34
CA LEU A 473 15.35 -8.68 -20.08
C LEU A 473 16.12 -9.49 -21.16
N TYR A 474 17.31 -9.97 -20.83
CA TYR A 474 18.15 -10.71 -21.77
C TYR A 474 17.78 -12.20 -21.84
N VAL A 475 16.82 -12.52 -22.71
CA VAL A 475 16.24 -13.86 -22.89
C VAL A 475 17.26 -14.98 -23.13
N PRO A 476 18.30 -14.82 -23.99
CA PRO A 476 19.26 -15.89 -24.24
C PRO A 476 20.04 -16.31 -22.98
N GLY A 477 20.50 -15.34 -22.20
CA GLY A 477 21.19 -15.57 -20.92
C GLY A 477 20.26 -16.18 -19.88
N LEU A 478 19.05 -15.60 -19.72
CA LEU A 478 18.05 -16.13 -18.79
C LEU A 478 17.75 -17.61 -19.04
N LYS A 479 17.55 -18.01 -20.30
CA LYS A 479 17.27 -19.40 -20.68
C LYS A 479 18.43 -20.34 -20.32
N LEU A 480 19.66 -19.91 -20.55
CA LEU A 480 20.87 -20.66 -20.21
C LEU A 480 20.98 -20.84 -18.69
N HIS A 481 20.87 -19.75 -17.93
CA HIS A 481 21.05 -19.76 -16.49
C HIS A 481 19.94 -20.50 -15.76
N ILE A 482 18.70 -20.50 -16.29
CA ILE A 482 17.61 -21.39 -15.82
C ILE A 482 18.02 -22.86 -15.99
N LYS A 483 18.55 -23.25 -17.16
CA LYS A 483 18.98 -24.63 -17.42
C LYS A 483 20.11 -25.06 -16.45
N ASN A 484 21.08 -24.19 -16.21
CA ASN A 484 22.18 -24.45 -15.30
C ASN A 484 21.71 -24.53 -13.84
N ALA A 485 20.85 -23.61 -13.39
CA ALA A 485 20.28 -23.62 -12.05
C ALA A 485 19.53 -24.93 -11.77
N LEU A 486 18.70 -25.40 -12.72
CA LEU A 486 18.04 -26.71 -12.64
C LEU A 486 19.05 -27.86 -12.59
N GLY A 487 20.13 -27.79 -13.37
CA GLY A 487 21.22 -28.77 -13.35
C GLY A 487 21.92 -28.87 -11.99
N TYR A 488 22.01 -27.76 -11.24
CA TYR A 488 22.52 -27.71 -9.87
C TYR A 488 21.45 -27.91 -8.79
N GLY A 489 20.25 -28.36 -9.16
CA GLY A 489 19.19 -28.76 -8.23
C GLY A 489 18.27 -27.63 -7.75
N ALA A 490 18.24 -26.47 -8.42
CA ALA A 490 17.20 -25.48 -8.18
C ALA A 490 15.83 -26.05 -8.57
N THR A 491 14.79 -25.70 -7.81
CA THR A 491 13.41 -26.05 -8.17
C THR A 491 12.79 -24.99 -9.09
N PRO A 492 11.76 -25.33 -9.89
CA PRO A 492 11.00 -24.33 -10.63
C PRO A 492 10.43 -23.21 -9.75
N HIS A 493 10.06 -23.54 -8.51
CA HIS A 493 9.54 -22.58 -7.53
C HIS A 493 10.60 -21.59 -7.06
N GLN A 494 11.86 -22.04 -6.86
CA GLN A 494 12.97 -21.15 -6.53
C GLN A 494 13.28 -20.17 -7.67
N ILE A 495 13.24 -20.65 -8.92
CA ILE A 495 13.45 -19.81 -10.10
C ILE A 495 12.30 -18.80 -10.26
N MET A 496 11.06 -19.24 -10.03
CA MET A 496 9.90 -18.34 -10.03
C MET A 496 10.02 -17.27 -8.93
N GLU A 497 10.49 -17.64 -7.74
CA GLU A 497 10.69 -16.68 -6.65
C GLU A 497 11.79 -15.65 -6.96
N VAL A 498 12.84 -16.02 -7.73
CA VAL A 498 13.79 -15.03 -8.28
C VAL A 498 13.10 -14.02 -9.19
N MET A 499 12.19 -14.46 -10.05
CA MET A 499 11.41 -13.57 -10.94
C MET A 499 10.44 -12.69 -10.14
N GLU A 500 9.82 -13.22 -9.09
CA GLU A 500 8.98 -12.44 -8.17
C GLU A 500 9.79 -11.32 -7.52
N ILE A 501 10.98 -11.61 -7.00
CA ILE A 501 11.87 -10.60 -6.39
C ILE A 501 12.33 -9.57 -7.43
N ALA A 502 12.72 -10.00 -8.63
CA ALA A 502 13.13 -9.09 -9.69
C ALA A 502 11.99 -8.14 -10.09
N THR A 503 10.73 -8.60 -10.07
CA THR A 503 9.56 -7.77 -10.38
C THR A 503 9.37 -6.62 -9.37
N LEU A 504 9.88 -6.75 -8.14
CA LEU A 504 9.73 -5.72 -7.11
C LEU A 504 10.57 -4.46 -7.35
N LEU A 505 11.47 -4.45 -8.36
CA LEU A 505 12.31 -3.29 -8.69
C LEU A 505 11.48 -2.00 -8.90
N ASP A 506 10.29 -2.11 -9.48
CA ASP A 506 9.39 -0.97 -9.72
C ASP A 506 8.75 -0.40 -8.43
N THR A 507 8.48 -1.27 -7.44
CA THR A 507 7.95 -0.84 -6.13
C THR A 507 9.01 -0.16 -5.26
N MET A 508 10.28 -0.53 -5.45
CA MET A 508 11.40 0.00 -4.66
C MET A 508 11.90 1.35 -5.19
N ALA A 509 11.78 1.63 -6.50
CA ALA A 509 12.15 2.92 -7.09
C ALA A 509 11.23 4.09 -6.67
N ASN A 510 9.96 3.79 -6.38
CA ASN A 510 8.94 4.79 -6.00
C ASN A 510 8.96 5.16 -4.51
N THR A 511 9.90 4.64 -3.71
CA THR A 511 9.88 4.72 -2.24
C THR A 511 11.18 5.27 -1.61
N ASP A 512 12.09 5.91 -2.38
CA ASP A 512 13.34 6.45 -1.80
C ASP A 512 13.06 7.68 -0.89
N PRO A 513 13.43 7.63 0.41
CA PRO A 513 13.30 8.76 1.33
C PRO A 513 14.09 10.01 0.92
N ASN A 514 15.16 9.87 0.13
CA ASN A 514 16.00 11.00 -0.31
C ASN A 514 15.28 11.93 -1.29
N TYR A 515 14.13 11.52 -1.84
CA TYR A 515 13.44 12.34 -2.80
C TYR A 515 12.58 13.44 -2.19
N THR A 516 12.32 13.49 -0.87
CA THR A 516 11.51 14.62 -0.32
C THR A 516 12.22 15.96 -0.52
N ASP A 517 13.52 16.03 -0.23
CA ASP A 517 14.30 17.25 -0.46
C ASP A 517 14.55 17.48 -1.94
N LEU A 518 14.63 16.41 -2.75
CA LEU A 518 14.73 16.53 -4.21
C LEU A 518 13.42 17.04 -4.84
N HIS A 519 12.25 16.54 -4.42
CA HIS A 519 10.93 16.98 -4.85
C HIS A 519 10.75 18.46 -4.50
N LYS A 520 11.06 18.85 -3.26
CA LYS A 520 11.06 20.26 -2.86
C LYS A 520 12.02 21.10 -3.72
N ALA A 521 13.26 20.66 -3.90
CA ALA A 521 14.25 21.37 -4.70
C ALA A 521 13.85 21.48 -6.18
N LEU A 522 13.32 20.41 -6.78
CA LEU A 522 12.84 20.40 -8.17
C LEU A 522 11.56 21.22 -8.33
N PHE A 523 10.68 21.21 -7.35
CA PHE A 523 9.45 22.01 -7.35
C PHE A 523 9.77 23.49 -7.22
N GLU A 524 10.67 23.88 -6.30
CA GLU A 524 11.14 25.26 -6.15
C GLU A 524 11.89 25.75 -7.39
N GLN A 525 12.82 24.95 -7.91
CA GLN A 525 13.54 25.25 -9.14
C GLN A 525 12.59 25.31 -10.35
N GLY A 526 11.59 24.44 -10.37
CA GLY A 526 10.54 24.36 -11.37
C GLY A 526 9.64 25.59 -11.35
N LEU A 527 9.17 26.01 -10.17
CA LEU A 527 8.41 27.25 -9.99
C LEU A 527 9.19 28.46 -10.48
N LYS A 528 10.47 28.57 -10.09
CA LYS A 528 11.34 29.66 -10.53
C LYS A 528 11.46 29.68 -12.06
N THR A 529 11.83 28.55 -12.65
CA THR A 529 11.96 28.39 -14.10
C THR A 529 10.65 28.69 -14.83
N ARG A 530 9.53 28.17 -14.35
CA ARG A 530 8.19 28.37 -14.93
C ARG A 530 7.83 29.85 -14.91
N ARG A 531 8.09 30.57 -13.81
CA ARG A 531 7.86 32.03 -13.71
C ARG A 531 8.72 32.82 -14.68
N GLU A 532 10.00 32.48 -14.81
CA GLU A 532 10.91 33.13 -15.76
C GLU A 532 10.46 32.95 -17.21
N VAL A 533 9.99 31.75 -17.57
CA VAL A 533 9.59 31.44 -18.95
C VAL A 533 8.19 32.00 -19.25
N VAL A 534 7.15 31.58 -18.53
CA VAL A 534 5.76 31.88 -18.90
C VAL A 534 5.16 33.09 -18.16
N GLY A 535 5.90 33.66 -17.22
CA GLY A 535 5.54 34.86 -16.47
C GLY A 535 4.78 34.57 -15.16
N SER A 536 5.10 35.33 -14.10
CA SER A 536 4.52 35.14 -12.76
C SER A 536 2.99 35.15 -12.74
N ALA A 537 2.35 36.11 -13.43
CA ALA A 537 0.89 36.22 -13.44
C ALA A 537 0.18 35.01 -14.08
N TYR A 538 0.83 34.30 -15.00
CA TYR A 538 0.30 33.06 -15.55
C TYR A 538 0.44 31.91 -14.55
N VAL A 539 1.61 31.79 -13.91
CA VAL A 539 1.87 30.76 -12.89
C VAL A 539 0.93 30.91 -11.70
N ASP A 540 0.72 32.14 -11.21
CA ASP A 540 -0.17 32.40 -10.08
C ASP A 540 -1.62 31.98 -10.39
N ARG A 541 -2.11 32.27 -11.60
CA ARG A 541 -3.43 31.80 -12.04
C ARG A 541 -3.49 30.28 -12.21
N ALA A 542 -2.44 29.66 -12.74
CA ALA A 542 -2.39 28.21 -12.93
C ALA A 542 -2.37 27.47 -11.59
N LEU A 543 -1.63 27.97 -10.60
CA LEU A 543 -1.62 27.42 -9.24
C LEU A 543 -2.97 27.63 -8.54
N ALA A 544 -3.57 28.82 -8.66
CA ALA A 544 -4.88 29.09 -8.07
C ALA A 544 -6.01 28.24 -8.69
N ASN A 545 -5.94 27.96 -10.00
CA ASN A 545 -6.93 27.11 -10.68
C ASN A 545 -6.64 25.62 -10.50
N GLY A 546 -5.39 25.25 -10.23
CA GLY A 546 -4.91 23.88 -10.03
C GLY A 546 -4.81 23.46 -8.56
N SER A 547 -5.39 24.23 -7.64
CA SER A 547 -5.32 23.99 -6.19
C SER A 547 -6.41 23.04 -5.67
N THR A 548 -7.16 22.39 -6.56
CA THR A 548 -8.10 21.34 -6.14
C THR A 548 -7.33 20.04 -5.95
N GLU A 549 -7.78 19.20 -5.02
CA GLU A 549 -7.20 17.89 -4.75
C GLU A 549 -7.01 17.03 -6.02
N PHE A 550 -7.95 17.11 -6.96
CA PHE A 550 -7.86 16.42 -8.25
C PHE A 550 -6.72 16.91 -9.16
N SER A 551 -6.46 18.22 -9.17
CA SER A 551 -5.55 18.84 -10.14
C SER A 551 -4.16 19.15 -9.58
N ALA A 552 -4.01 19.19 -8.25
CA ALA A 552 -2.76 19.49 -7.57
C ALA A 552 -1.63 18.50 -7.92
N PRO A 553 -1.83 17.16 -7.92
CA PRO A 553 -0.77 16.23 -8.31
C PRO A 553 -0.29 16.44 -9.75
N GLY A 554 -1.20 16.82 -10.65
CA GLY A 554 -0.87 17.18 -12.03
C GLY A 554 -0.03 18.46 -12.12
N GLN A 555 -0.32 19.47 -11.30
CA GLN A 555 0.49 20.70 -11.23
C GLN A 555 1.88 20.44 -10.62
N GLU A 556 1.97 19.58 -9.61
CA GLU A 556 3.23 19.15 -9.01
C GLU A 556 4.11 18.45 -10.04
N LEU A 557 3.58 17.42 -10.72
CA LEU A 557 4.30 16.69 -11.76
C LEU A 557 4.82 17.62 -12.87
N VAL A 558 3.97 18.52 -13.39
CA VAL A 558 4.39 19.46 -14.44
C VAL A 558 5.45 20.42 -13.91
N THR A 559 5.30 20.93 -12.68
CA THR A 559 6.23 21.89 -12.10
C THR A 559 7.60 21.27 -11.85
N GLU A 560 7.65 20.09 -11.24
CA GLU A 560 8.91 19.40 -10.95
C GLU A 560 9.59 18.88 -12.22
N TRP A 561 8.85 18.13 -13.03
CA TRP A 561 9.46 17.31 -14.07
C TRP A 561 9.69 18.09 -15.37
N CYS A 562 8.71 18.88 -15.79
CA CYS A 562 8.87 19.74 -16.97
C CYS A 562 9.80 20.90 -16.61
N TRP A 563 9.42 21.72 -15.62
CA TRP A 563 10.12 22.98 -15.38
C TRP A 563 11.37 22.83 -14.51
N GLY A 564 11.34 21.97 -13.49
CA GLY A 564 12.48 21.73 -12.59
C GLY A 564 13.59 20.90 -13.25
N TYR A 565 13.22 19.74 -13.78
CA TYR A 565 14.17 18.81 -14.41
C TYR A 565 14.43 19.17 -15.89
N ALA A 566 13.48 18.93 -16.80
CA ALA A 566 13.76 18.94 -18.23
C ALA A 566 14.25 20.30 -18.74
N TRP A 567 13.61 21.38 -18.30
CA TRP A 567 13.98 22.76 -18.61
C TRP A 567 15.24 23.23 -17.86
N GLY A 568 15.52 22.68 -16.67
CA GLY A 568 16.67 23.03 -15.84
C GLY A 568 18.00 22.38 -16.26
N ARG A 569 17.96 21.37 -17.14
CA ARG A 569 19.16 20.64 -17.58
C ARG A 569 20.12 21.51 -18.43
N PRO A 570 21.45 21.34 -18.27
CA PRO A 570 22.43 21.92 -19.19
C PRO A 570 22.35 21.27 -20.58
N GLY A 571 23.00 21.90 -21.57
CA GLY A 571 23.15 21.37 -22.93
C GLY A 571 22.35 22.13 -24.00
N LEU A 572 21.11 22.54 -23.70
CA LEU A 572 20.31 23.40 -24.58
C LEU A 572 19.94 24.71 -23.88
N GLU A 573 20.15 25.81 -24.60
CA GLU A 573 19.73 27.14 -24.18
C GLU A 573 18.19 27.26 -24.15
N ARG A 574 17.68 28.19 -23.33
CA ARG A 574 16.24 28.45 -23.22
C ARG A 574 15.60 28.76 -24.57
N LYS A 575 16.32 29.49 -25.44
CA LYS A 575 15.87 29.78 -26.81
C LYS A 575 15.63 28.51 -27.63
N GLN A 576 16.60 27.59 -27.62
CA GLN A 576 16.53 26.33 -28.35
C GLN A 576 15.38 25.46 -27.85
N ARG A 577 15.18 25.40 -26.52
CA ARG A 577 14.05 24.67 -25.91
C ARG A 577 12.70 25.26 -26.31
N SER A 578 12.60 26.59 -26.38
CA SER A 578 11.39 27.26 -26.88
C SER A 578 11.12 26.94 -28.36
N LEU A 579 12.13 26.91 -29.23
CA LEU A 579 11.97 26.51 -30.63
C LEU A 579 11.46 25.07 -30.76
N LEU A 580 12.03 24.14 -30.00
CA LEU A 580 11.58 22.74 -29.98
C LEU A 580 10.12 22.64 -29.55
N ASN A 581 9.73 23.35 -28.49
CA ASN A 581 8.34 23.33 -28.02
C ASN A 581 7.37 23.95 -29.02
N ILE A 582 7.73 25.04 -29.72
CA ILE A 582 6.90 25.60 -30.78
C ILE A 582 6.67 24.54 -31.88
N GLY A 583 7.73 23.88 -32.35
CA GLY A 583 7.64 22.85 -33.38
C GLY A 583 6.81 21.64 -32.93
N MET A 584 7.08 21.11 -31.73
CA MET A 584 6.38 19.95 -31.19
C MET A 584 4.89 20.23 -30.92
N LEU A 585 4.56 21.36 -30.30
CA LEU A 585 3.18 21.69 -29.94
C LEU A 585 2.33 22.00 -31.19
N MET A 586 2.95 22.59 -32.22
CA MET A 586 2.33 22.72 -33.52
C MET A 586 2.08 21.35 -34.16
N ALA A 587 3.08 20.47 -34.19
CA ALA A 587 2.96 19.13 -34.76
C ALA A 587 1.86 18.29 -34.08
N LEU A 588 1.69 18.46 -32.76
CA LEU A 588 0.66 17.79 -31.95
C LEU A 588 -0.71 18.50 -32.00
N ASN A 589 -0.81 19.63 -32.69
CA ASN A 589 -2.01 20.47 -32.76
C ASN A 589 -2.57 20.83 -31.36
N ARG A 590 -1.69 21.25 -30.45
CA ARG A 590 -2.02 21.65 -29.06
C ARG A 590 -1.99 23.16 -28.92
N THR A 591 -2.91 23.82 -29.61
CA THR A 591 -2.98 25.28 -29.75
C THR A 591 -2.96 26.07 -28.42
N PRO A 592 -3.70 25.66 -27.36
CA PRO A 592 -3.65 26.39 -26.09
C PRO A 592 -2.25 26.41 -25.46
N GLU A 593 -1.51 25.31 -25.57
CA GLU A 593 -0.17 25.20 -25.01
C GLU A 593 0.87 25.87 -25.92
N LEU A 594 0.67 25.82 -27.25
CA LEU A 594 1.47 26.59 -28.19
C LEU A 594 1.45 28.08 -27.86
N ALA A 595 0.29 28.64 -27.49
CA ALA A 595 0.16 30.04 -27.09
C ALA A 595 1.03 30.37 -25.87
N VAL A 596 1.07 29.48 -24.87
CA VAL A 596 1.92 29.61 -23.68
C VAL A 596 3.40 29.63 -24.06
N HIS A 597 3.81 28.74 -24.96
CA HIS A 597 5.21 28.64 -25.37
C HIS A 597 5.67 29.69 -26.38
N VAL A 598 4.78 30.32 -27.15
CA VAL A 598 5.09 31.53 -27.93
C VAL A 598 5.43 32.70 -27.00
N ARG A 599 4.62 32.91 -25.95
CA ARG A 599 4.92 33.91 -24.91
C ARG A 599 6.26 33.60 -24.22
N GLY A 600 6.45 32.32 -23.86
CA GLY A 600 7.70 31.84 -23.29
C GLY A 600 8.92 32.05 -24.19
N ALA A 601 8.78 31.85 -25.49
CA ALA A 601 9.84 32.09 -26.46
C ALA A 601 10.29 33.57 -26.48
N ARG A 602 9.33 34.51 -26.47
CA ARG A 602 9.63 35.95 -26.41
C ARG A 602 10.32 36.34 -25.09
N ASN A 603 9.91 35.75 -23.97
CA ASN A 603 10.56 35.98 -22.67
C ASN A 603 11.99 35.42 -22.62
N ASN A 604 12.20 34.26 -23.26
CA ASN A 604 13.53 33.67 -23.46
C ASN A 604 14.38 34.39 -24.51
N GLY A 605 13.84 35.45 -25.14
CA GLY A 605 14.56 36.36 -26.02
C GLY A 605 14.50 36.02 -27.50
N LEU A 606 13.65 35.09 -27.95
CA LEU A 606 13.41 34.91 -29.38
C LEU A 606 12.77 36.16 -29.98
N THR A 607 13.17 36.50 -31.20
CA THR A 607 12.53 37.50 -32.07
C THR A 607 11.20 36.98 -32.64
N GLU A 608 10.31 37.89 -33.08
CA GLU A 608 9.11 37.48 -33.82
C GLU A 608 9.48 36.77 -35.13
N GLU A 609 10.61 37.16 -35.72
CA GLU A 609 11.17 36.52 -36.91
C GLU A 609 11.59 35.07 -36.64
N GLU A 610 12.37 34.80 -35.58
CA GLU A 610 12.76 33.43 -35.22
C GLU A 610 11.54 32.52 -34.95
N ILE A 611 10.51 33.04 -34.29
CA ILE A 611 9.26 32.31 -34.05
C ILE A 611 8.52 32.05 -35.36
N ARG A 612 8.41 33.05 -36.24
CA ARG A 612 7.78 32.94 -37.57
C ARG A 612 8.49 31.87 -38.41
N GLU A 613 9.81 31.93 -38.50
CA GLU A 613 10.60 30.99 -39.31
C GLU A 613 10.48 29.56 -38.79
N ALA A 614 10.43 29.36 -37.46
CA ALA A 614 10.18 28.04 -36.88
C ALA A 614 8.82 27.46 -37.31
N ILE A 615 7.76 28.27 -37.26
CA ILE A 615 6.41 27.86 -37.68
C ILE A 615 6.38 27.57 -39.19
N ILE A 616 7.01 28.42 -40.02
CA ILE A 616 7.10 28.21 -41.47
C ILE A 616 7.81 26.88 -41.77
N HIS A 617 8.95 26.64 -41.14
CA HIS A 617 9.73 25.42 -41.35
C HIS A 617 8.91 24.18 -41.01
N CYS A 618 8.29 24.16 -39.82
CA CYS A 618 7.49 23.03 -39.41
C CYS A 618 6.22 22.85 -40.28
N THR A 619 5.70 23.90 -40.91
CA THR A 619 4.47 23.84 -41.75
C THR A 619 4.65 22.89 -42.93
N VAL A 620 5.86 22.82 -43.50
CA VAL A 620 6.18 21.93 -44.62
C VAL A 620 6.03 20.45 -44.23
N TYR A 621 6.35 20.11 -42.98
CA TYR A 621 6.32 18.73 -42.48
C TYR A 621 5.00 18.37 -41.80
N CYS A 622 4.38 19.31 -41.09
CA CYS A 622 3.15 19.08 -40.33
C CYS A 622 1.87 19.39 -41.13
N GLY A 623 2.01 19.98 -42.32
CA GLY A 623 0.91 20.37 -43.19
C GLY A 623 0.39 21.79 -42.95
N VAL A 624 -0.15 22.37 -44.03
CA VAL A 624 -0.65 23.76 -44.07
C VAL A 624 -1.67 24.07 -42.97
N PRO A 625 -2.66 23.21 -42.66
CA PRO A 625 -3.65 23.53 -41.62
C PRO A 625 -3.03 23.78 -40.24
N ALA A 626 -2.06 22.95 -39.82
CA ALA A 626 -1.37 23.10 -38.55
C ALA A 626 -0.52 24.39 -38.52
N GLY A 627 0.17 24.69 -39.62
CA GLY A 627 0.93 25.92 -39.78
C GLY A 627 0.07 27.18 -39.72
N VAL A 628 -1.08 27.19 -40.41
CA VAL A 628 -2.03 28.32 -40.38
C VAL A 628 -2.57 28.57 -38.97
N GLU A 629 -2.94 27.51 -38.25
CA GLU A 629 -3.45 27.64 -36.88
C GLU A 629 -2.36 28.12 -35.90
N ALA A 630 -1.14 27.63 -36.06
CA ALA A 630 0.01 28.10 -35.28
C ALA A 630 0.34 29.56 -35.56
N MET A 631 0.32 30.00 -36.82
CA MET A 631 0.54 31.40 -37.19
C MET A 631 -0.49 32.32 -36.55
N LYS A 632 -1.79 31.99 -36.64
CA LYS A 632 -2.86 32.77 -36.01
C LYS A 632 -2.68 32.85 -34.49
N THR A 633 -2.30 31.73 -33.88
CA THR A 633 -2.09 31.65 -32.43
C THR A 633 -0.89 32.51 -32.01
N ALA A 634 0.21 32.42 -32.73
CA ALA A 634 1.39 33.22 -32.46
C ALA A 634 1.09 34.72 -32.64
N GLU A 635 0.44 35.12 -33.73
CA GLU A 635 0.06 36.50 -33.99
C GLU A 635 -0.82 37.07 -32.87
N LYS A 636 -1.88 36.33 -32.50
CA LYS A 636 -2.76 36.71 -31.39
C LYS A 636 -1.99 36.91 -30.08
N VAL A 637 -1.09 35.98 -29.73
CA VAL A 637 -0.29 36.09 -28.49
C VAL A 637 0.65 37.29 -28.54
N LEU A 638 1.29 37.54 -29.68
CA LEU A 638 2.20 38.67 -29.85
C LEU A 638 1.46 40.02 -29.77
N GLU A 639 0.25 40.12 -30.34
CA GLU A 639 -0.64 41.28 -30.16
C GLU A 639 -1.02 41.49 -28.71
N GLU A 640 -1.52 40.45 -28.04
CA GLU A 640 -1.90 40.53 -26.62
C GLU A 640 -0.72 40.95 -25.72
N MET A 641 0.49 40.50 -26.02
CA MET A 641 1.70 40.90 -25.30
C MET A 641 2.02 42.39 -25.51
N ALA A 642 1.84 42.90 -26.72
CA ALA A 642 2.08 44.31 -27.04
C ALA A 642 1.02 45.23 -26.41
N ASP A 643 -0.26 44.85 -26.48
CA ASP A 643 -1.37 45.61 -25.89
C ASP A 643 -1.23 45.74 -24.37
N LYS A 644 -0.69 44.71 -23.72
CA LYS A 644 -0.39 44.70 -22.27
C LYS A 644 0.93 45.39 -21.91
N GLY A 645 1.69 45.87 -22.90
CA GLY A 645 2.99 46.51 -22.68
C GLY A 645 4.10 45.55 -22.22
N GLU A 646 3.93 44.23 -22.40
CA GLU A 646 4.92 43.23 -21.98
C GLU A 646 6.14 43.21 -22.92
N LYS A 647 5.89 43.18 -24.24
CA LYS A 647 6.91 43.22 -25.30
C LYS A 647 6.35 43.97 -26.51
N PRO A 648 7.11 44.90 -27.13
CA PRO A 648 6.65 45.57 -28.35
C PRO A 648 6.62 44.59 -29.54
N ARG A 649 5.75 44.89 -30.51
CA ARG A 649 5.73 44.17 -31.79
C ARG A 649 6.97 44.47 -32.62
N GLU A 650 7.59 43.44 -33.17
CA GLU A 650 8.68 43.56 -34.15
C GLU A 650 8.15 43.52 -35.59
N LEU A 651 7.15 42.66 -35.86
CA LEU A 651 6.61 42.42 -37.20
C LEU A 651 5.11 42.76 -37.31
N GLY A 652 4.60 43.68 -36.47
CA GLY A 652 3.18 44.04 -36.41
C GLY A 652 2.66 44.96 -37.53
N ALA A 653 3.52 45.39 -38.46
CA ALA A 653 3.09 46.25 -39.57
C ALA A 653 2.37 45.44 -40.65
N LYS A 654 1.22 45.94 -41.14
CA LYS A 654 0.51 45.34 -42.28
C LYS A 654 1.40 45.39 -43.54
N LYS A 655 1.62 44.24 -44.17
CA LYS A 655 2.25 44.14 -45.50
C LYS A 655 1.18 43.83 -46.55
N GLU A 656 1.22 44.54 -47.68
CA GLU A 656 0.46 44.15 -48.87
C GLU A 656 1.11 42.90 -49.48
N LEU A 657 0.33 41.82 -49.61
CA LEU A 657 0.77 40.61 -50.30
C LEU A 657 0.59 40.83 -51.80
N PHE A 658 1.71 40.96 -52.52
CA PHE A 658 1.84 41.20 -53.97
C PHE A 658 1.30 42.56 -54.44
N LYS A 659 2.21 43.38 -54.98
CA LYS A 659 1.87 44.44 -55.95
C LYS A 659 2.01 43.90 -57.35
#